data_AF-A0A8J2LD34-F1
#
_entry.id   AF-A0A8J2LD34-F1
#
_cell.length_a   1.000
_cell.length_b   1.000
_cell.length_c   1.000
_cell.angle_alpha   90.00
_cell.angle_beta   90.00
_cell.angle_gamma   90.00
#
_symmetry.space_group_name_H-M   'P 1'
#
loop_
_entity.id
_entity.type
_entity.pdbx_description
1 polymer ?
#
loop_
_entity_poly.entity_id
_entity_poly.type
_entity_poly.pdbx_seq_one_letter_code
_entity_poly.pdbx_strand_id
1 'polypeptide(L)'
;MMVFVLVNLLDLSWGNGNFSNEDPGNQTLTPQIVTMQWCGPFDAKKNQSSLTTKIIPAGISEEKMNFSMNLTPGSVSCPAGVNTSLFTMHLERPFRNKRPFYESEFSLTGYFRAGDYYYPPEDFCITKWNDTIVTVRVCGRFDNTREAGVAGKWSFPECGVKHPCLPKCCAINKLFTMTAGQLTVKCQEPFENSKPFEPILYNSPFEKTSIRKPITYYRNRLSCNFVSFIHESNRIDYAYLNTTNPLCFRIRHDGKLTHRDENYNWIEIPATEYCSEGIQLDGSGANLPKERFLGEEKHYGVLVCVPPQDDDMDANYWYAILYGSAILVGSVFLLLTFGVYVLLWREHKIQGWITISHSATMFFMYCFLASNHLLELKPRMGGHDEIPSLCVVSGVLTHFFFLSNFCWLTVICFNLFWSFRDINSTNHTSKLLVRFIVYAAFGWGVPLLFVGISIMLDHLYSHEPCNMVIVPEYGHSTCTVSIGALGPYMYYPVAFLLTVNAILFCITSYKLCTYQKITTTMEQNLNSTEELFQLITKLFFVMGFTWIFEFISWWHKASERTWYWAIVDMINILQAVAIFIIYVCNSNVAGSLRNEYPQLRPLFNVAHNSLEADGLDAETSASNFESTVEARGRDSLEMKNLKSK
;
A
#
# COMPACT_ATOMS: atom_id res chain seq x y z
N MET A 1 22.43 -3.65 -13.95
CA MET A 1 22.72 -3.72 -12.49
C MET A 1 22.03 -4.97 -11.95
N MET A 2 22.55 -6.10 -12.42
CA MET A 2 22.19 -7.47 -12.07
C MET A 2 23.42 -7.99 -11.31
N VAL A 3 23.17 -8.65 -10.17
CA VAL A 3 24.09 -9.41 -9.28
C VAL A 3 23.84 -8.93 -7.85
N PHE A 4 22.99 -9.63 -7.10
CA PHE A 4 23.05 -9.85 -5.64
C PHE A 4 21.76 -10.49 -5.10
N VAL A 5 21.42 -11.72 -5.52
CA VAL A 5 20.56 -12.63 -4.72
C VAL A 5 20.95 -14.07 -5.07
N LEU A 6 22.02 -14.58 -4.45
CA LEU A 6 22.39 -15.99 -4.55
C LEU A 6 23.35 -16.37 -3.42
N VAL A 7 22.93 -16.28 -2.16
CA VAL A 7 23.54 -16.97 -1.01
C VAL A 7 22.46 -17.16 0.08
N ASN A 8 22.44 -18.36 0.69
CA ASN A 8 21.61 -18.83 1.81
C ASN A 8 20.31 -19.58 1.50
N LEU A 9 20.43 -20.62 0.69
CA LEU A 9 19.66 -21.86 0.88
C LEU A 9 20.69 -22.95 1.21
N LEU A 10 20.86 -23.27 2.50
CA LEU A 10 21.37 -24.53 3.07
C LEU A 10 21.71 -24.29 4.55
N ASP A 11 20.75 -24.55 5.44
CA ASP A 11 21.01 -25.03 6.81
C ASP A 11 19.68 -25.52 7.43
N LEU A 12 19.18 -26.63 6.89
CA LEU A 12 18.17 -27.47 7.56
C LEU A 12 18.92 -28.48 8.44
N SER A 13 19.27 -28.05 9.65
CA SER A 13 19.72 -28.93 10.73
C SER A 13 18.53 -29.26 11.63
N TRP A 14 17.98 -30.46 11.46
CA TRP A 14 17.06 -31.10 12.38
C TRP A 14 17.73 -31.29 13.75
N GLY A 15 17.33 -30.49 14.74
CA GLY A 15 17.62 -30.73 16.15
C GLY A 15 16.50 -31.53 16.81
N ASN A 16 16.68 -32.85 16.92
CA ASN A 16 15.86 -33.71 17.78
C ASN A 16 16.09 -33.31 19.25
N GLY A 17 15.11 -32.63 19.84
CA GLY A 17 15.02 -32.41 21.28
C GLY A 17 13.85 -33.20 21.85
N ASN A 18 14.15 -34.32 22.52
CA ASN A 18 13.20 -35.16 23.24
C ASN A 18 12.33 -34.31 24.20
N PHE A 19 11.04 -34.23 23.92
CA PHE A 19 10.05 -33.82 24.92
C PHE A 19 9.70 -35.04 25.77
N SER A 20 10.10 -34.99 27.04
CA SER A 20 9.63 -35.89 28.08
C SER A 20 8.14 -35.66 28.32
N ASN A 21 7.35 -36.73 28.14
CA ASN A 21 5.96 -36.82 28.60
C ASN A 21 5.92 -36.73 30.13
N GLU A 22 5.21 -35.73 30.66
CA GLU A 22 4.59 -35.82 31.98
C GLU A 22 3.08 -35.57 31.81
N ASP A 23 2.30 -36.61 32.10
CA ASP A 23 0.84 -36.60 32.17
C ASP A 23 0.34 -35.88 33.45
N PRO A 24 -0.93 -35.41 33.45
CA PRO A 24 -1.37 -34.28 34.25
C PRO A 24 -1.86 -34.68 35.65
N GLY A 25 -1.21 -34.12 36.67
CA GLY A 25 -1.64 -34.20 38.06
C GLY A 25 -2.02 -32.83 38.61
N ASN A 26 -3.31 -32.50 38.54
CA ASN A 26 -4.04 -31.68 39.52
C ASN A 26 -3.26 -30.48 40.13
N GLN A 27 -3.02 -29.43 39.34
CA GLN A 27 -2.50 -28.18 39.90
C GLN A 27 -3.65 -27.33 40.45
N THR A 28 -3.87 -27.46 41.75
CA THR A 28 -4.47 -26.42 42.59
C THR A 28 -3.80 -25.07 42.31
N LEU A 29 -4.60 -24.04 41.97
CA LEU A 29 -4.21 -22.64 41.85
C LEU A 29 -3.20 -22.26 42.95
N THR A 30 -1.92 -22.15 42.59
CA THR A 30 -0.89 -21.62 43.48
C THR A 30 -1.21 -20.16 43.79
N PRO A 31 -1.15 -19.71 45.06
CA PRO A 31 -1.36 -18.30 45.39
C PRO A 31 -0.32 -17.45 44.63
N GLN A 32 -0.79 -16.54 43.77
CA GLN A 32 0.10 -15.63 43.05
C GLN A 32 0.78 -14.72 44.08
N ILE A 33 2.11 -14.84 44.19
CA ILE A 33 2.96 -13.95 44.99
C ILE A 33 3.54 -12.91 44.04
N VAL A 34 3.19 -11.64 44.24
CA VAL A 34 3.68 -10.54 43.38
C VAL A 34 4.68 -9.65 44.11
N THR A 35 5.75 -9.22 43.47
CA THR A 35 6.76 -8.36 44.11
C THR A 35 6.49 -6.88 43.83
N MET A 36 6.50 -6.04 44.86
CA MET A 36 6.26 -4.58 44.77
C MET A 36 7.27 -3.78 45.60
N GLN A 37 7.44 -2.49 45.30
CA GLN A 37 8.40 -1.62 45.99
C GLN A 37 7.83 -0.94 47.25
N TRP A 38 8.69 -0.75 48.26
CA TRP A 38 8.40 -0.01 49.50
C TRP A 38 9.32 1.21 49.65
N CYS A 39 8.73 2.40 49.84
CA CYS A 39 9.40 3.71 49.84
C CYS A 39 9.84 4.23 51.22
N GLY A 40 9.55 3.51 52.32
CA GLY A 40 9.90 3.94 53.68
C GLY A 40 11.37 3.63 54.07
N PRO A 41 11.89 4.19 55.17
CA PRO A 41 13.22 3.87 55.67
C PRO A 41 13.34 2.36 55.92
N PHE A 42 14.32 1.73 55.29
CA PHE A 42 14.53 0.29 55.41
C PHE A 42 15.26 -0.02 56.71
N ASP A 43 14.50 -0.31 57.76
CA ASP A 43 15.06 -0.64 59.07
C ASP A 43 15.54 -2.09 59.08
N ALA A 44 16.78 -2.31 58.61
CA ALA A 44 17.37 -3.64 58.38
C ALA A 44 17.37 -4.55 59.63
N LYS A 45 17.24 -4.00 60.85
CA LYS A 45 17.18 -4.77 62.11
C LYS A 45 15.79 -5.25 62.51
N LYS A 46 14.70 -4.65 62.00
CA LYS A 46 13.30 -5.09 62.24
C LYS A 46 12.75 -5.95 61.10
N ASN A 47 13.29 -5.80 59.89
CA ASN A 47 12.81 -6.45 58.67
C ASN A 47 13.76 -7.55 58.15
N GLN A 48 14.66 -8.06 59.01
CA GLN A 48 15.66 -9.09 58.64
C GLN A 48 15.06 -10.50 58.48
N SER A 49 13.82 -10.74 58.92
CA SER A 49 13.04 -11.91 58.54
C SER A 49 12.28 -11.63 57.25
N SER A 50 12.97 -11.79 56.11
CA SER A 50 12.46 -12.01 54.75
C SER A 50 11.24 -11.19 54.30
N LEU A 51 11.42 -10.32 53.29
CA LEU A 51 10.37 -9.76 52.41
C LEU A 51 8.95 -9.93 52.96
N THR A 52 8.46 -9.03 53.81
CA THR A 52 7.16 -9.22 54.47
C THR A 52 6.07 -9.47 53.44
N THR A 53 5.59 -10.71 53.37
CA THR A 53 4.45 -11.08 52.54
C THR A 53 3.20 -10.41 53.13
N LYS A 54 2.57 -9.52 52.37
CA LYS A 54 1.32 -8.85 52.75
C LYS A 54 0.17 -9.41 51.91
N ILE A 55 -1.01 -9.54 52.51
CA ILE A 55 -2.22 -9.99 51.80
C ILE A 55 -2.95 -8.74 51.32
N ILE A 56 -3.18 -8.63 50.01
CA ILE A 56 -4.04 -7.62 49.39
C ILE A 56 -5.49 -8.09 49.51
N PRO A 57 -6.39 -7.35 50.19
CA PRO A 57 -7.78 -7.75 50.29
C PRO A 57 -8.55 -7.54 48.98
N ALA A 58 -9.56 -8.37 48.75
CA ALA A 58 -10.45 -8.33 47.59
C ALA A 58 -11.07 -6.96 47.33
N GLY A 59 -11.32 -6.15 48.36
CA GLY A 59 -11.91 -4.82 48.22
C GLY A 59 -11.03 -3.78 47.52
N ILE A 60 -9.72 -4.03 47.42
CA ILE A 60 -8.76 -3.18 46.68
C ILE A 60 -8.13 -3.94 45.51
N SER A 61 -8.59 -5.16 45.22
CA SER A 61 -8.21 -5.94 44.05
C SER A 61 -9.28 -5.76 42.97
N GLU A 62 -8.85 -5.46 41.74
CA GLU A 62 -9.76 -5.33 40.59
C GLU A 62 -10.57 -6.62 40.35
N GLU A 63 -9.99 -7.78 40.69
CA GLU A 63 -10.59 -9.09 40.50
C GLU A 63 -11.37 -9.61 41.72
N LYS A 64 -11.46 -8.80 42.79
CA LYS A 64 -12.14 -9.16 44.03
C LYS A 64 -11.61 -10.46 44.67
N MET A 65 -10.31 -10.72 44.51
CA MET A 65 -9.63 -11.86 45.11
C MET A 65 -8.53 -11.39 46.06
N ASN A 66 -8.28 -12.19 47.10
CA ASN A 66 -7.15 -11.95 47.98
C ASN A 66 -5.88 -12.56 47.37
N PHE A 67 -4.78 -11.82 47.33
CA PHE A 67 -3.49 -12.34 46.88
C PHE A 67 -2.33 -11.85 47.74
N SER A 68 -1.23 -12.58 47.71
CA SER A 68 -0.02 -12.27 48.48
C SER A 68 0.92 -11.39 47.66
N MET A 69 1.56 -10.42 48.31
CA MET A 69 2.64 -9.64 47.71
C MET A 69 3.88 -9.63 48.59
N ASN A 70 5.05 -9.63 47.98
CA ASN A 70 6.34 -9.45 48.62
C ASN A 70 6.83 -8.02 48.43
N LEU A 71 7.23 -7.37 49.52
CA LEU A 71 7.74 -6.00 49.48
C LEU A 71 9.27 -6.00 49.42
N THR A 72 9.81 -5.28 48.44
CA THR A 72 11.25 -5.00 48.31
C THR A 72 11.51 -3.51 48.55
N PRO A 73 12.65 -3.14 49.17
CA PRO A 73 13.03 -1.73 49.26
C PRO A 73 13.23 -1.13 47.87
N GLY A 74 12.65 0.04 47.63
CA GLY A 74 12.74 0.75 46.35
C GLY A 74 12.33 2.21 46.47
N SER A 75 12.58 2.98 45.42
CA SER A 75 12.17 4.39 45.35
C SER A 75 11.68 4.74 43.95
N VAL A 76 10.72 5.67 43.90
CA VAL A 76 10.17 6.18 42.64
C VAL A 76 10.96 7.43 42.24
N SER A 77 11.68 7.33 41.12
CA SER A 77 12.37 8.45 40.47
C SER A 77 11.47 9.02 39.36
N CYS A 78 11.11 10.30 39.47
CA CYS A 78 10.28 10.97 38.47
C CYS A 78 11.12 11.79 37.48
N PRO A 79 10.66 11.93 36.22
CA PRO A 79 11.28 12.82 35.23
C PRO A 79 11.38 14.28 35.69
N ALA A 80 12.32 15.03 35.10
CA ALA A 80 12.52 16.44 35.40
C ALA A 80 11.22 17.24 35.19
N GLY A 81 10.81 18.00 36.21
CA GLY A 81 9.58 18.81 36.18
C GLY A 81 8.31 18.09 36.62
N VAL A 82 8.38 16.80 37.00
CA VAL A 82 7.24 16.01 37.47
C VAL A 82 7.40 15.65 38.94
N ASN A 83 6.37 15.95 39.74
CA ASN A 83 6.33 15.62 41.16
C ASN A 83 5.68 14.25 41.40
N THR A 84 5.93 13.67 42.57
CA THR A 84 5.23 12.48 43.03
C THR A 84 3.84 12.84 43.58
N SER A 85 2.84 12.02 43.25
CA SER A 85 1.49 12.09 43.81
C SER A 85 1.24 10.92 44.76
N LEU A 86 0.44 11.15 45.82
CA LEU A 86 0.07 10.14 46.81
C LEU A 86 -1.39 9.73 46.64
N PHE A 87 -1.63 8.44 46.51
CA PHE A 87 -2.95 7.82 46.44
C PHE A 87 -3.19 7.03 47.72
N THR A 88 -4.30 7.29 48.42
CA THR A 88 -4.65 6.58 49.65
C THR A 88 -5.94 5.80 49.44
N MET A 89 -5.86 4.49 49.58
CA MET A 89 -6.98 3.56 49.56
C MET A 89 -7.36 3.21 51.00
N HIS A 90 -8.66 3.16 51.29
CA HIS A 90 -9.20 2.74 52.58
C HIS A 90 -9.66 1.28 52.52
N LEU A 91 -9.24 0.48 53.49
CA LEU A 91 -9.54 -0.96 53.58
C LEU A 91 -10.94 -1.24 54.18
N GLU A 92 -11.50 -0.29 54.93
CA GLU A 92 -12.79 -0.44 55.61
C GLU A 92 -13.92 0.29 54.87
N ARG A 93 -14.79 -0.52 54.23
CA ARG A 93 -16.11 -0.26 53.61
C ARG A 93 -16.15 0.21 52.15
N PRO A 94 -17.03 -0.39 51.31
CA PRO A 94 -17.38 0.18 50.03
C PRO A 94 -18.14 1.49 50.29
N PHE A 95 -17.67 2.60 49.73
CA PHE A 95 -18.38 3.89 49.78
C PHE A 95 -19.77 3.75 49.14
N ARG A 96 -20.80 3.43 49.94
CA ARG A 96 -22.19 3.65 49.56
C ARG A 96 -22.41 5.15 49.39
N ASN A 97 -22.66 5.58 48.16
CA ASN A 97 -23.33 6.83 47.78
C ASN A 97 -22.53 8.13 47.63
N LYS A 98 -21.21 8.10 47.41
CA LYS A 98 -20.51 9.22 46.74
C LYS A 98 -19.64 8.63 45.64
N ARG A 99 -19.80 9.10 44.39
CA ARG A 99 -18.96 8.67 43.25
C ARG A 99 -17.49 8.76 43.70
N PRO A 100 -16.71 7.67 43.68
CA PRO A 100 -15.33 7.72 44.12
C PRO A 100 -14.58 8.71 43.25
N PHE A 101 -13.86 9.64 43.88
CA PHE A 101 -12.81 10.40 43.23
C PHE A 101 -11.70 9.38 42.87
N TYR A 102 -11.83 8.79 41.68
CA TYR A 102 -10.93 7.83 41.04
C TYR A 102 -10.89 6.42 41.68
N GLU A 103 -11.28 5.39 40.91
CA GLU A 103 -11.06 3.98 41.25
C GLU A 103 -9.54 3.74 41.30
N SER A 104 -9.02 3.33 42.45
CA SER A 104 -7.64 2.88 42.61
C SER A 104 -7.63 1.47 43.18
N GLU A 105 -7.00 0.57 42.45
CA GLU A 105 -7.10 -0.87 42.66
C GLU A 105 -5.77 -1.54 42.25
N PHE A 106 -5.50 -2.70 42.82
CA PHE A 106 -4.39 -3.56 42.42
C PHE A 106 -4.88 -4.69 41.52
N SER A 107 -4.15 -4.93 40.44
CA SER A 107 -4.29 -6.11 39.60
C SER A 107 -3.64 -7.34 40.26
N LEU A 108 -4.12 -8.55 39.96
CA LEU A 108 -3.43 -9.80 40.32
C LEU A 108 -2.01 -9.91 39.73
N THR A 109 -1.73 -9.21 38.62
CA THR A 109 -0.39 -9.13 38.02
C THR A 109 0.51 -8.08 38.68
N GLY A 110 0.03 -7.38 39.72
CA GLY A 110 0.80 -6.40 40.49
C GLY A 110 0.73 -4.96 40.00
N TYR A 111 0.03 -4.70 38.90
CA TYR A 111 -0.18 -3.35 38.42
C TYR A 111 -1.05 -2.53 39.39
N PHE A 112 -0.70 -1.26 39.56
CA PHE A 112 -1.50 -0.31 40.33
C PHE A 112 -2.32 0.56 39.38
N ARG A 113 -3.66 0.50 39.51
CA ARG A 113 -4.58 1.33 38.75
C ARG A 113 -4.79 2.67 39.46
N ALA A 114 -4.61 3.77 38.75
CA ALA A 114 -4.98 5.10 39.20
C ALA A 114 -5.81 5.80 38.10
N GLY A 115 -7.13 5.82 38.27
CA GLY A 115 -8.04 6.30 37.24
C GLY A 115 -8.06 5.34 36.04
N ASP A 116 -7.62 5.82 34.88
CA ASP A 116 -7.54 5.02 33.65
C ASP A 116 -6.13 4.44 33.39
N TYR A 117 -5.13 4.74 34.23
CA TYR A 117 -3.74 4.30 34.04
C TYR A 117 -3.40 3.12 34.93
N TYR A 118 -2.58 2.20 34.41
CA TYR A 118 -2.05 1.04 35.11
C TYR A 118 -0.52 1.13 35.14
N TYR A 119 0.03 1.35 36.33
CA TYR A 119 1.45 1.48 36.57
C TYR A 119 2.07 0.11 36.88
N PRO A 120 3.20 -0.24 36.24
CA PRO A 120 3.94 -1.46 36.59
C PRO A 120 4.53 -1.34 38.01
N PRO A 121 4.83 -2.47 38.69
CA PRO A 121 5.35 -2.51 40.07
C PRO A 121 6.61 -1.67 40.36
N GLU A 122 7.34 -1.28 39.33
CA GLU A 122 8.57 -0.48 39.42
C GLU A 122 8.38 1.03 39.24
N ASP A 123 7.17 1.46 38.89
CA ASP A 123 6.79 2.86 38.73
C ASP A 123 6.04 3.43 39.93
N PHE A 124 5.74 2.58 40.90
CA PHE A 124 5.11 2.98 42.14
C PHE A 124 5.78 2.32 43.33
N CYS A 125 5.61 2.94 44.48
CA CYS A 125 6.04 2.35 45.75
C CYS A 125 4.99 2.56 46.82
N ILE A 126 4.86 1.59 47.72
CA ILE A 126 4.00 1.68 48.89
C ILE A 126 4.75 2.46 49.97
N THR A 127 4.09 3.46 50.53
CA THR A 127 4.66 4.36 51.55
C THR A 127 4.11 4.08 52.94
N LYS A 128 2.86 3.61 53.00
CA LYS A 128 2.15 3.29 54.24
C LYS A 128 1.24 2.10 54.00
N TRP A 129 1.27 1.16 54.93
CA TRP A 129 0.38 0.00 54.96
C TRP A 129 0.01 -0.27 56.42
N ASN A 130 -1.27 -0.20 56.75
CA ASN A 130 -1.82 -0.69 58.01
C ASN A 130 -3.16 -1.40 57.74
N ASP A 131 -3.87 -1.82 58.78
CA ASP A 131 -5.13 -2.56 58.63
C ASP A 131 -6.29 -1.71 58.08
N THR A 132 -6.13 -0.38 57.99
CA THR A 132 -7.20 0.56 57.61
C THR A 132 -6.94 1.32 56.31
N ILE A 133 -5.68 1.53 55.92
CA ILE A 133 -5.26 2.32 54.76
C ILE A 133 -3.99 1.78 54.10
N VAL A 134 -3.96 1.95 52.78
CA VAL A 134 -2.79 1.72 51.94
C VAL A 134 -2.49 3.00 51.17
N THR A 135 -1.27 3.51 51.29
CA THR A 135 -0.84 4.72 50.56
C THR A 135 0.25 4.37 49.55
N VAL A 136 -0.04 4.63 48.28
CA VAL A 136 0.84 4.41 47.14
C VAL A 136 1.36 5.75 46.63
N ARG A 137 2.64 5.78 46.25
CA ARG A 137 3.30 6.92 45.62
C ARG A 137 3.60 6.59 44.17
N VAL A 138 3.19 7.47 43.26
CA VAL A 138 3.43 7.38 41.80
C VAL A 138 3.94 8.71 41.26
N CYS A 139 4.53 8.72 40.07
CA CYS A 139 4.82 9.97 39.35
C CYS A 139 3.54 10.49 38.67
N GLY A 140 3.16 11.75 38.89
CA GLY A 140 1.93 12.32 38.35
C GLY A 140 1.73 13.80 38.68
N ARG A 141 1.14 14.58 37.76
CA ARG A 141 0.73 15.97 38.00
C ARG A 141 -0.80 16.04 38.12
N PHE A 142 -1.29 16.66 39.19
CA PHE A 142 -2.71 16.96 39.34
C PHE A 142 -2.97 18.38 38.83
N ASP A 143 -3.77 18.51 37.78
CA ASP A 143 -4.16 19.83 37.26
C ASP A 143 -5.43 20.32 37.95
N ASN A 144 -5.33 21.44 38.66
CA ASN A 144 -6.41 22.01 39.49
C ASN A 144 -7.29 23.00 38.70
N THR A 145 -7.13 23.12 37.38
CA THR A 145 -7.89 24.03 36.54
C THR A 145 -9.36 23.59 36.46
N ARG A 146 -10.22 24.27 37.24
CA ARG A 146 -11.68 24.10 37.21
C ARG A 146 -12.25 24.70 35.92
N GLU A 147 -12.25 23.95 34.83
CA GLU A 147 -13.27 24.18 33.81
C GLU A 147 -14.61 23.69 34.37
N ALA A 148 -15.63 24.55 34.30
CA ALA A 148 -16.92 24.37 34.95
C ALA A 148 -17.57 23.04 34.52
N GLY A 149 -17.57 22.05 35.41
CA GLY A 149 -18.33 20.80 35.27
C GLY A 149 -17.52 19.53 34.98
N VAL A 150 -16.20 19.62 34.77
CA VAL A 150 -15.33 18.44 34.58
C VAL A 150 -14.48 18.23 35.83
N ALA A 151 -14.53 17.04 36.43
CA ALA A 151 -13.62 16.68 37.53
C ALA A 151 -12.17 16.79 37.04
N GLY A 152 -11.25 17.35 37.86
CA GLY A 152 -9.87 17.66 37.48
C GLY A 152 -9.19 16.55 36.66
N LYS A 153 -8.53 16.93 35.56
CA LYS A 153 -7.85 15.98 34.68
C LYS A 153 -6.43 15.76 35.22
N TRP A 154 -6.11 14.53 35.58
CA TRP A 154 -4.72 14.17 35.88
C TRP A 154 -3.90 14.29 34.60
N SER A 155 -2.85 15.10 34.63
CA SER A 155 -1.81 15.15 33.60
C SER A 155 -0.65 14.31 34.10
N PHE A 156 -0.68 13.02 33.83
CA PHE A 156 0.43 12.14 34.20
C PHE A 156 1.66 12.46 33.33
N PRO A 157 2.90 12.25 33.84
CA PRO A 157 4.12 12.50 33.08
C PRO A 157 3.99 11.94 31.67
N GLU A 158 4.49 12.69 30.71
CA GLU A 158 4.57 12.32 29.31
C GLU A 158 4.98 10.85 29.18
N CYS A 159 4.00 10.06 28.78
CA CYS A 159 4.19 8.69 28.35
C CYS A 159 5.42 8.60 27.43
N GLY A 160 6.35 7.68 27.72
CA GLY A 160 7.55 7.46 26.91
C GLY A 160 8.89 7.92 27.51
N VAL A 161 8.93 8.63 28.66
CA VAL A 161 10.22 9.05 29.25
C VAL A 161 10.96 7.90 29.96
N LYS A 162 10.25 7.08 30.75
CA LYS A 162 10.82 5.94 31.48
C LYS A 162 10.39 4.58 30.89
N HIS A 163 9.10 4.47 30.59
CA HIS A 163 8.45 3.28 30.01
C HIS A 163 7.55 3.68 28.84
N PRO A 164 7.39 2.81 27.82
CA PRO A 164 6.39 3.01 26.78
C PRO A 164 4.98 2.99 27.39
N CYS A 165 4.09 3.80 26.83
CA CYS A 165 2.67 3.72 27.16
C CYS A 165 1.89 3.07 26.02
N LEU A 166 0.92 2.23 26.37
CA LEU A 166 0.08 1.58 25.37
C LEU A 166 -1.41 1.69 25.75
N PRO A 167 -2.27 2.17 24.84
CA PRO A 167 -3.70 2.16 25.06
C PRO A 167 -4.23 0.73 24.99
N LYS A 168 -4.88 0.28 26.07
CA LYS A 168 -5.63 -0.97 26.11
C LYS A 168 -7.11 -0.73 25.89
N CYS A 169 -7.74 -1.66 25.16
CA CYS A 169 -9.20 -1.65 24.98
C CYS A 169 -9.90 -2.24 26.21
N CYS A 170 -9.40 -3.34 26.76
CA CYS A 170 -9.96 -3.99 27.94
C CYS A 170 -9.23 -3.57 29.23
N ALA A 171 -9.77 -4.03 30.37
CA ALA A 171 -9.04 -3.96 31.64
C ALA A 171 -7.76 -4.83 31.59
N ILE A 172 -6.80 -4.59 32.49
CA ILE A 172 -5.46 -5.20 32.39
C ILE A 172 -5.45 -6.74 32.39
N ASN A 173 -6.44 -7.37 33.03
CA ASN A 173 -6.58 -8.83 33.09
C ASN A 173 -7.75 -9.35 32.24
N LYS A 174 -8.12 -8.62 31.20
CA LYS A 174 -9.15 -9.04 30.25
C LYS A 174 -8.59 -9.01 28.83
N LEU A 175 -9.06 -9.93 28.01
CA LEU A 175 -8.70 -10.08 26.61
C LEU A 175 -9.94 -9.95 25.74
N PHE A 176 -9.72 -9.68 24.46
CA PHE A 176 -10.76 -9.78 23.46
C PHE A 176 -11.11 -11.24 23.24
N THR A 177 -12.37 -11.57 23.50
CA THR A 177 -12.94 -12.85 23.16
C THR A 177 -13.86 -12.68 21.98
N MET A 178 -13.57 -13.43 20.93
CA MET A 178 -14.38 -13.49 19.72
C MET A 178 -15.10 -14.83 19.70
N THR A 179 -16.41 -14.78 19.58
CA THR A 179 -17.25 -15.99 19.54
C THR A 179 -17.49 -16.37 18.08
N ALA A 180 -17.24 -17.63 17.73
CA ALA A 180 -17.51 -18.14 16.38
C ALA A 180 -18.97 -17.85 15.95
N GLY A 181 -19.16 -17.24 14.78
CA GLY A 181 -20.47 -16.90 14.23
C GLY A 181 -21.12 -15.62 14.77
N GLN A 182 -20.46 -14.86 15.66
CA GLN A 182 -20.90 -13.52 16.07
C GLN A 182 -19.88 -12.44 15.70
N LEU A 183 -20.38 -11.31 15.22
CA LEU A 183 -19.60 -10.11 14.85
C LEU A 183 -19.03 -9.32 16.04
N THR A 184 -19.28 -9.75 17.27
CA THR A 184 -19.07 -8.90 18.44
C THR A 184 -17.81 -9.28 19.20
N VAL A 185 -16.86 -8.37 19.30
CA VAL A 185 -15.71 -8.48 20.19
C VAL A 185 -16.15 -8.12 21.61
N LYS A 186 -15.84 -8.96 22.60
CA LYS A 186 -16.15 -8.71 24.02
C LYS A 186 -14.90 -8.82 24.88
N CYS A 187 -14.79 -7.97 25.90
CA CYS A 187 -13.76 -8.12 26.92
C CYS A 187 -14.16 -9.21 27.94
N GLN A 188 -13.46 -10.34 27.94
CA GLN A 188 -13.67 -11.42 28.92
C GLN A 188 -12.37 -11.80 29.62
N GLU A 189 -12.50 -12.64 30.65
CA GLU A 189 -11.34 -13.18 31.36
C GLU A 189 -10.55 -14.16 30.47
N PRO A 190 -9.22 -14.19 30.60
CA PRO A 190 -8.39 -15.12 29.85
C PRO A 190 -8.80 -16.58 30.12
N PHE A 191 -8.74 -17.43 29.11
CA PHE A 191 -8.92 -18.86 29.32
C PHE A 191 -7.79 -19.44 30.20
N GLU A 192 -8.05 -20.58 30.83
CA GLU A 192 -7.07 -21.28 31.65
C GLU A 192 -5.74 -21.49 30.88
N ASN A 193 -4.61 -21.22 31.54
CA ASN A 193 -3.26 -21.25 30.96
C ASN A 193 -2.98 -20.22 29.85
N SER A 194 -3.80 -19.17 29.71
CA SER A 194 -3.48 -18.03 28.83
C SER A 194 -2.39 -17.16 29.45
N LYS A 195 -1.53 -16.60 28.60
CA LYS A 195 -0.53 -15.62 29.06
C LYS A 195 -1.18 -14.25 29.31
N PRO A 196 -0.62 -13.40 30.17
CA PRO A 196 -1.02 -12.00 30.24
C PRO A 196 -0.67 -11.30 28.92
N PHE A 197 -1.43 -10.25 28.56
CA PHE A 197 -1.12 -9.44 27.40
C PHE A 197 0.18 -8.67 27.60
N GLU A 198 1.25 -9.15 26.97
CA GLU A 198 2.55 -8.50 26.89
C GLU A 198 2.95 -8.45 25.41
N PRO A 199 2.77 -7.31 24.72
CA PRO A 199 3.05 -7.22 23.30
C PRO A 199 4.57 -7.26 23.03
N ILE A 200 4.92 -7.78 21.86
CA ILE A 200 6.28 -7.71 21.34
C ILE A 200 6.53 -6.28 20.85
N LEU A 201 7.60 -5.67 21.37
CA LEU A 201 8.00 -4.31 21.01
C LEU A 201 9.03 -4.30 19.89
N TYR A 202 9.02 -3.23 19.11
CA TYR A 202 9.87 -3.04 17.93
C TYR A 202 10.77 -1.80 18.06
N ASN A 203 12.06 -1.95 17.75
CA ASN A 203 13.00 -0.83 17.67
C ASN A 203 12.79 -0.05 16.37
N SER A 204 12.59 -0.79 15.28
CA SER A 204 12.17 -0.32 13.97
C SER A 204 11.06 -1.24 13.45
N PRO A 205 10.30 -0.87 12.41
CA PRO A 205 9.25 -1.74 11.87
C PRO A 205 9.74 -3.14 11.43
N PHE A 206 11.06 -3.30 11.27
CA PHE A 206 11.71 -4.54 10.83
C PHE A 206 12.46 -5.28 11.94
N GLU A 207 12.73 -4.62 13.09
CA GLU A 207 13.60 -5.15 14.14
C GLU A 207 12.87 -5.26 15.47
N LYS A 208 12.71 -6.50 15.95
CA LYS A 208 12.16 -6.80 17.28
C LYS A 208 13.14 -6.33 18.36
N THR A 209 12.61 -5.71 19.41
CA THR A 209 13.40 -5.32 20.58
C THR A 209 13.75 -6.57 21.39
N SER A 210 15.03 -6.78 21.68
CA SER A 210 15.50 -7.88 22.54
C SER A 210 15.26 -7.64 24.04
N ILE A 211 14.98 -6.39 24.42
CA ILE A 211 14.80 -5.94 25.80
C ILE A 211 13.30 -5.90 26.13
N ARG A 212 12.88 -6.73 27.09
CA ARG A 212 11.56 -6.57 27.73
C ARG A 212 11.62 -5.34 28.65
N LYS A 213 10.91 -4.28 28.26
CA LYS A 213 10.65 -3.14 29.13
C LYS A 213 9.24 -3.30 29.71
N PRO A 214 9.02 -2.94 30.98
CA PRO A 214 7.67 -2.86 31.50
C PRO A 214 6.93 -1.72 30.81
N ILE A 215 5.63 -1.92 30.65
CA ILE A 215 4.76 -1.07 29.86
C ILE A 215 3.73 -0.47 30.80
N THR A 216 3.52 0.83 30.68
CA THR A 216 2.42 1.52 31.35
C THR A 216 1.18 1.43 30.46
N TYR A 217 0.15 0.75 30.93
CA TYR A 217 -1.10 0.65 30.17
C TYR A 217 -2.04 1.78 30.57
N TYR A 218 -2.89 2.22 29.66
CA TYR A 218 -4.02 3.07 30.01
C TYR A 218 -5.26 2.68 29.24
N ARG A 219 -6.42 2.80 29.86
CA ARG A 219 -7.70 2.50 29.24
C ARG A 219 -8.07 3.64 28.30
N ASN A 220 -8.06 3.38 27.00
CA ASN A 220 -8.53 4.36 26.03
C ASN A 220 -9.99 4.06 25.65
N ARG A 221 -10.88 5.02 25.90
CA ARG A 221 -12.26 4.97 25.41
C ARG A 221 -12.33 5.73 24.10
N LEU A 222 -12.27 4.99 22.99
CA LEU A 222 -12.40 5.54 21.65
C LEU A 222 -13.72 6.34 21.55
N SER A 223 -13.62 7.62 21.20
CA SER A 223 -14.77 8.55 21.14
C SER A 223 -15.28 8.75 19.71
N CYS A 224 -14.93 7.84 18.80
CA CYS A 224 -15.27 7.92 17.38
C CYS A 224 -16.57 7.17 17.06
N ASN A 225 -17.27 7.64 16.03
CA ASN A 225 -18.51 7.04 15.54
C ASN A 225 -18.27 5.73 14.77
N PHE A 226 -17.09 5.60 14.16
CA PHE A 226 -16.71 4.44 13.35
C PHE A 226 -15.41 3.84 13.87
N VAL A 227 -15.38 2.52 14.00
CA VAL A 227 -14.24 1.76 14.50
C VAL A 227 -13.98 0.61 13.55
N SER A 228 -12.72 0.47 13.11
CA SER A 228 -12.24 -0.72 12.41
C SER A 228 -11.43 -1.59 13.35
N PHE A 229 -11.49 -2.90 13.15
CA PHE A 229 -10.67 -3.89 13.85
C PHE A 229 -9.58 -4.38 12.91
N ILE A 230 -8.34 -4.28 13.36
CA ILE A 230 -7.14 -4.67 12.62
C ILE A 230 -6.52 -5.89 13.30
N HIS A 231 -6.15 -6.87 12.49
CA HIS A 231 -5.54 -8.12 12.92
C HIS A 231 -4.38 -8.52 12.02
N GLU A 232 -3.31 -9.08 12.60
CA GLU A 232 -2.07 -9.41 11.87
C GLU A 232 -2.14 -10.76 11.11
N SER A 233 -3.12 -11.63 11.39
CA SER A 233 -3.18 -12.96 10.74
C SER A 233 -4.33 -13.12 9.76
N ASN A 234 -3.99 -13.62 8.56
CA ASN A 234 -4.93 -14.11 7.54
C ASN A 234 -5.49 -15.52 7.88
N ARG A 235 -4.93 -16.24 8.87
CA ARG A 235 -5.36 -17.63 9.16
C ARG A 235 -6.67 -17.73 9.92
N ILE A 236 -7.12 -16.64 10.53
CA ILE A 236 -8.43 -16.60 11.17
C ILE A 236 -9.39 -16.01 10.15
N ASP A 237 -9.90 -16.87 9.27
CA ASP A 237 -11.00 -16.54 8.36
C ASP A 237 -12.25 -16.19 9.19
N TYR A 238 -12.37 -14.92 9.58
CA TYR A 238 -13.61 -14.41 10.14
C TYR A 238 -14.55 -14.10 8.99
N ALA A 239 -15.27 -15.14 8.57
CA ALA A 239 -16.46 -15.03 7.71
C ALA A 239 -17.50 -13.99 8.20
N TYR A 240 -17.40 -13.67 9.48
CA TYR A 240 -18.19 -12.71 10.24
C TYR A 240 -18.06 -11.26 9.79
N LEU A 241 -16.83 -10.75 9.90
CA LEU A 241 -16.52 -9.36 10.20
C LEU A 241 -16.23 -8.57 8.93
N ASN A 242 -16.88 -7.40 8.78
CA ASN A 242 -16.48 -6.31 7.87
C ASN A 242 -15.14 -5.69 8.34
N THR A 243 -14.16 -6.52 8.68
CA THR A 243 -12.81 -6.07 8.98
C THR A 243 -12.16 -5.61 7.68
N THR A 244 -11.54 -4.43 7.73
CA THR A 244 -10.55 -4.01 6.75
C THR A 244 -9.53 -5.14 6.56
N ASN A 245 -9.00 -5.29 5.34
CA ASN A 245 -7.93 -6.25 5.02
C ASN A 245 -6.90 -6.33 6.16
N PRO A 246 -6.39 -7.53 6.52
CA PRO A 246 -5.44 -7.69 7.61
C PRO A 246 -4.23 -6.79 7.39
N LEU A 247 -4.16 -5.69 8.16
CA LEU A 247 -3.09 -4.71 8.06
C LEU A 247 -1.95 -5.13 8.98
N CYS A 248 -0.75 -5.13 8.44
CA CYS A 248 0.44 -5.29 9.27
C CYS A 248 0.62 -4.07 10.18
N PHE A 249 0.67 -4.31 11.49
CA PHE A 249 0.97 -3.28 12.48
C PHE A 249 2.10 -3.69 13.42
N ARG A 250 2.78 -2.70 13.98
CA ARG A 250 3.92 -2.87 14.87
C ARG A 250 3.77 -1.91 16.05
N ILE A 251 3.92 -2.45 17.25
CA ILE A 251 3.98 -1.65 18.48
C ILE A 251 5.45 -1.32 18.72
N ARG A 252 5.81 -0.05 18.61
CA ARG A 252 7.18 0.43 18.81
C ARG A 252 7.57 0.45 20.28
N HIS A 253 8.87 0.40 20.54
CA HIS A 253 9.46 0.45 21.89
C HIS A 253 9.19 1.75 22.66
N ASP A 254 8.71 2.81 21.99
CA ASP A 254 8.27 4.08 22.56
C ASP A 254 6.75 4.10 22.84
N GLY A 255 6.02 3.01 22.55
CA GLY A 255 4.58 2.88 22.77
C GLY A 255 3.71 3.36 21.59
N LYS A 256 4.33 3.75 20.48
CA LYS A 256 3.61 4.19 19.27
C LYS A 256 3.19 2.97 18.44
N LEU A 257 1.98 3.01 17.88
CA LEU A 257 1.53 2.01 16.93
C LEU A 257 1.79 2.51 15.51
N THR A 258 2.48 1.72 14.71
CA THR A 258 2.67 1.98 13.28
C THR A 258 2.01 0.87 12.47
N HIS A 259 1.41 1.23 11.34
CA HIS A 259 0.83 0.27 10.40
C HIS A 259 1.40 0.51 9.00
N ARG A 260 1.38 -0.52 8.16
CA ARG A 260 1.79 -0.43 6.75
C ARG A 260 0.61 0.08 5.91
N ASP A 261 0.80 1.18 5.18
CA ASP A 261 -0.17 1.69 4.22
C ASP A 261 -0.14 0.88 2.90
N GLU A 262 -1.09 1.16 2.00
CA GLU A 262 -1.16 0.56 0.65
C GLU A 262 0.09 0.86 -0.21
N ASN A 263 0.90 1.84 0.19
CA ASN A 263 2.14 2.22 -0.46
C ASN A 263 3.38 1.59 0.20
N TYR A 264 3.22 0.59 1.06
CA TYR A 264 4.28 -0.06 1.83
C TYR A 264 5.06 0.86 2.79
N ASN A 265 4.50 2.01 3.15
CA ASN A 265 5.07 2.93 4.13
C ASN A 265 4.52 2.67 5.53
N TRP A 266 5.38 2.83 6.52
CA TRP A 266 4.99 2.73 7.92
C TRP A 266 4.50 4.07 8.46
N ILE A 267 3.22 4.13 8.78
CA ILE A 267 2.55 5.34 9.28
C ILE A 267 2.13 5.13 10.73
N GLU A 268 2.40 6.14 11.56
CA GLU A 268 2.02 6.16 12.97
C GLU A 268 0.53 6.48 13.15
N ILE A 269 -0.16 5.72 14.00
CA ILE A 269 -1.54 5.98 14.41
C ILE A 269 -1.51 6.75 15.74
N PRO A 270 -2.19 7.91 15.85
CA PRO A 270 -2.25 8.68 17.08
C PRO A 270 -2.80 7.86 18.25
N ALA A 271 -2.19 7.97 19.43
CA ALA A 271 -2.55 7.18 20.62
C ALA A 271 -3.97 7.43 21.16
N THR A 272 -4.65 8.48 20.69
CA THR A 272 -6.07 8.77 20.96
C THR A 272 -7.03 8.00 20.06
N GLU A 273 -6.56 7.57 18.89
CA GLU A 273 -7.38 6.99 17.82
C GLU A 273 -7.30 5.47 17.78
N TYR A 274 -6.50 4.85 18.64
CA TYR A 274 -6.47 3.39 18.73
C TYR A 274 -6.45 2.86 20.17
N CYS A 275 -6.81 1.59 20.29
CA CYS A 275 -6.51 0.78 21.45
C CYS A 275 -6.12 -0.63 21.00
N SER A 276 -5.27 -1.31 21.77
CA SER A 276 -4.72 -2.63 21.44
C SER A 276 -5.09 -3.66 22.51
N GLU A 277 -5.20 -4.92 22.11
CA GLU A 277 -5.54 -6.02 23.02
C GLU A 277 -5.10 -7.39 22.49
N GLY A 278 -4.97 -8.36 23.40
CA GLY A 278 -4.79 -9.76 23.02
C GLY A 278 -6.12 -10.43 22.71
N ILE A 279 -6.12 -11.34 21.74
CA ILE A 279 -7.31 -12.05 21.25
C ILE A 279 -7.28 -13.51 21.70
N GLN A 280 -8.46 -14.00 22.06
CA GLN A 280 -8.76 -15.41 22.26
C GLN A 280 -10.08 -15.76 21.54
N LEU A 281 -10.20 -17.01 21.08
CA LEU A 281 -11.35 -17.50 20.34
C LEU A 281 -12.18 -18.45 21.18
N ASP A 282 -13.47 -18.11 21.34
CA ASP A 282 -14.45 -19.01 21.93
C ASP A 282 -15.08 -19.86 20.81
N GLY A 283 -14.65 -21.11 20.71
CA GLY A 283 -15.10 -22.07 19.70
C GLY A 283 -16.53 -22.51 19.96
N SER A 284 -17.50 -21.79 19.39
CA SER A 284 -18.93 -22.16 19.44
C SER A 284 -19.36 -22.79 18.11
N GLY A 285 -19.00 -24.05 17.89
CA GLY A 285 -19.43 -24.84 16.72
C GLY A 285 -18.62 -26.13 16.57
N ALA A 286 -19.20 -27.17 15.95
CA ALA A 286 -18.64 -28.53 15.92
C ALA A 286 -17.26 -28.68 15.21
N ASN A 287 -16.73 -27.63 14.55
CA ASN A 287 -15.52 -27.68 13.74
C ASN A 287 -14.49 -26.55 14.01
N LEU A 288 -14.69 -25.68 15.01
CA LEU A 288 -13.78 -24.56 15.29
C LEU A 288 -13.12 -24.72 16.68
N PRO A 289 -11.79 -24.90 16.75
CA PRO A 289 -11.11 -25.08 18.03
C PRO A 289 -11.11 -23.79 18.85
N LYS A 290 -11.29 -23.93 20.16
CA LYS A 290 -11.06 -22.85 21.12
C LYS A 290 -9.58 -22.46 21.09
N GLU A 291 -9.26 -21.22 20.72
CA GLU A 291 -7.90 -20.72 20.66
C GLU A 291 -7.62 -19.80 21.85
N ARG A 292 -6.55 -20.11 22.59
CA ARG A 292 -6.12 -19.35 23.77
C ARG A 292 -5.03 -18.36 23.40
N PHE A 293 -4.94 -17.27 24.17
CA PHE A 293 -3.89 -16.30 23.98
C PHE A 293 -2.52 -16.83 24.46
N LEU A 294 -1.61 -17.06 23.52
CA LEU A 294 -0.26 -17.58 23.78
C LEU A 294 0.83 -16.49 23.83
N GLY A 295 0.48 -15.21 23.67
CA GLY A 295 1.44 -14.11 23.55
C GLY A 295 2.21 -14.12 22.23
N GLU A 296 1.56 -14.58 21.16
CA GLU A 296 2.09 -14.59 19.79
C GLU A 296 1.50 -13.41 19.01
N GLU A 297 2.23 -12.89 18.02
CA GLU A 297 1.84 -11.72 17.22
C GLU A 297 0.50 -11.90 16.51
N LYS A 298 0.25 -13.13 16.04
CA LYS A 298 -1.01 -13.53 15.41
C LYS A 298 -2.24 -13.45 16.34
N HIS A 299 -2.06 -13.19 17.64
CA HIS A 299 -3.14 -13.02 18.61
C HIS A 299 -3.28 -11.55 19.05
N TYR A 300 -2.65 -10.59 18.37
CA TYR A 300 -2.80 -9.17 18.68
C TYR A 300 -3.90 -8.55 17.83
N GLY A 301 -4.77 -7.77 18.47
CA GLY A 301 -5.82 -7.01 17.82
C GLY A 301 -5.71 -5.53 18.16
N VAL A 302 -6.08 -4.68 17.20
CA VAL A 302 -6.16 -3.23 17.40
C VAL A 302 -7.52 -2.74 16.94
N LEU A 303 -8.18 -1.92 17.76
CA LEU A 303 -9.32 -1.11 17.33
C LEU A 303 -8.82 0.29 16.96
N VAL A 304 -9.16 0.77 15.78
CA VAL A 304 -8.76 2.09 15.26
C VAL A 304 -10.01 2.89 14.87
N CYS A 305 -10.02 4.18 15.20
CA CYS A 305 -11.00 5.13 14.73
C CYS A 305 -10.78 5.43 13.26
N VAL A 306 -11.82 5.26 12.44
CA VAL A 306 -11.76 5.58 11.01
C VAL A 306 -12.71 6.76 10.77
N PRO A 307 -12.36 7.73 9.91
CA PRO A 307 -13.35 8.70 9.45
C PRO A 307 -14.55 7.97 8.81
N PRO A 308 -15.76 8.55 8.83
CA PRO A 308 -16.85 8.07 7.97
C PRO A 308 -16.31 7.91 6.55
N GLN A 309 -16.52 6.76 5.95
CA GLN A 309 -16.44 6.66 4.50
C GLN A 309 -17.58 7.54 3.99
N ASP A 310 -17.26 8.71 3.45
CA ASP A 310 -18.21 9.45 2.62
C ASP A 310 -18.62 8.48 1.51
N ASP A 311 -19.93 8.30 1.31
CA ASP A 311 -20.51 7.54 0.20
C ASP A 311 -20.23 8.26 -1.15
N ASP A 312 -18.96 8.51 -1.47
CA ASP A 312 -18.48 8.94 -2.79
C ASP A 312 -18.59 7.79 -3.82
N MET A 313 -19.30 6.72 -3.47
CA MET A 313 -19.59 5.57 -4.33
C MET A 313 -20.20 6.05 -5.66
N ASP A 314 -21.06 7.07 -5.64
CA ASP A 314 -21.68 7.62 -6.85
C ASP A 314 -20.66 8.31 -7.78
N ALA A 315 -19.70 9.06 -7.23
CA ALA A 315 -18.69 9.73 -8.02
C ALA A 315 -17.74 8.70 -8.67
N ASN A 316 -17.20 7.78 -7.87
CA ASN A 316 -16.27 6.75 -8.34
C ASN A 316 -16.92 5.81 -9.37
N TYR A 317 -18.21 5.52 -9.23
CA TYR A 317 -18.98 4.73 -10.19
C TYR A 317 -19.02 5.38 -11.58
N TRP A 318 -19.34 6.68 -11.66
CA TRP A 318 -19.37 7.38 -12.95
C TRP A 318 -17.99 7.52 -13.58
N TYR A 319 -16.95 7.74 -12.77
CA TYR A 319 -15.56 7.76 -13.25
C TYR A 319 -15.18 6.41 -13.88
N ALA A 320 -15.38 5.30 -13.18
CA ALA A 320 -15.00 3.99 -13.72
C ALA A 320 -15.79 3.60 -14.99
N ILE A 321 -17.06 3.98 -15.13
CA ILE A 321 -17.83 3.79 -16.38
C ILE A 321 -17.25 4.65 -17.50
N LEU A 322 -17.00 5.93 -17.25
CA LEU A 322 -16.48 6.86 -18.25
C LEU A 322 -15.11 6.39 -18.77
N TYR A 323 -14.21 6.03 -17.86
CA TYR A 323 -12.88 5.52 -18.20
C TYR A 323 -12.95 4.18 -18.93
N GLY A 324 -13.69 3.21 -18.37
CA GLY A 324 -13.85 1.89 -18.99
C GLY A 324 -14.43 1.98 -20.40
N SER A 325 -15.44 2.82 -20.61
CA SER A 325 -16.04 3.04 -21.93
C SER A 325 -15.09 3.75 -22.91
N ALA A 326 -14.34 4.76 -22.47
CA ALA A 326 -13.37 5.45 -23.31
C ALA A 326 -12.23 4.50 -23.76
N ILE A 327 -11.73 3.67 -22.85
CA ILE A 327 -10.71 2.63 -23.15
C ILE A 327 -11.27 1.61 -24.14
N LEU A 328 -12.52 1.16 -23.98
CA LEU A 328 -13.16 0.25 -24.94
C LEU A 328 -13.28 0.88 -26.32
N VAL A 329 -13.68 2.14 -26.42
CA VAL A 329 -13.72 2.86 -27.71
C VAL A 329 -12.32 2.90 -28.33
N GLY A 330 -11.28 3.23 -27.54
CA GLY A 330 -9.88 3.17 -27.98
C GLY A 330 -9.47 1.78 -28.49
N SER A 331 -9.90 0.71 -27.82
CA SER A 331 -9.61 -0.68 -28.23
C SER A 331 -10.16 -1.01 -29.62
N VAL A 332 -11.29 -0.41 -30.04
CA VAL A 332 -11.84 -0.58 -31.39
C VAL A 332 -10.89 -0.03 -32.45
N PHE A 333 -10.29 1.15 -32.23
CA PHE A 333 -9.31 1.73 -33.16
C PHE A 333 -8.02 0.89 -33.24
N LEU A 334 -7.58 0.31 -32.13
CA LEU A 334 -6.45 -0.62 -32.11
C LEU A 334 -6.78 -1.93 -32.83
N LEU A 335 -8.00 -2.44 -32.69
CA LEU A 335 -8.49 -3.61 -33.42
C LEU A 335 -8.52 -3.35 -34.93
N LEU A 336 -8.99 -2.17 -35.35
CA LEU A 336 -8.95 -1.76 -36.76
C LEU A 336 -7.52 -1.67 -37.28
N THR A 337 -6.60 -1.11 -36.49
CA THR A 337 -5.16 -1.06 -36.83
C THR A 337 -4.60 -2.46 -37.04
N PHE A 338 -4.84 -3.36 -36.08
CA PHE A 338 -4.43 -4.76 -36.17
C PHE A 338 -5.04 -5.44 -37.41
N GLY A 339 -6.33 -5.25 -37.64
CA GLY A 339 -7.04 -5.83 -38.79
C GLY A 339 -6.47 -5.37 -40.14
N VAL A 340 -6.20 -4.07 -40.32
CA VAL A 340 -5.62 -3.53 -41.56
C VAL A 340 -4.24 -4.14 -41.85
N TYR A 341 -3.37 -4.23 -40.85
CA TYR A 341 -2.04 -4.81 -41.04
C TYR A 341 -2.09 -6.34 -41.25
N VAL A 342 -3.07 -7.04 -40.68
CA VAL A 342 -3.30 -8.45 -41.00
C VAL A 342 -3.84 -8.63 -42.43
N LEU A 343 -4.67 -7.71 -42.92
CA LEU A 343 -5.14 -7.75 -44.32
C LEU A 343 -4.00 -7.51 -45.32
N LEU A 344 -3.05 -6.65 -44.96
CA LEU A 344 -1.84 -6.35 -45.74
C LEU A 344 -0.68 -7.32 -45.45
N TRP A 345 -0.95 -8.46 -44.80
CA TRP A 345 0.06 -9.45 -44.38
C TRP A 345 1.01 -9.88 -45.50
N ARG A 346 0.51 -9.95 -46.74
CA ARG A 346 1.27 -10.44 -47.91
C ARG A 346 2.34 -9.46 -48.39
N GLU A 347 2.22 -8.17 -48.08
CA GLU A 347 3.17 -7.13 -48.51
C GLU A 347 4.21 -6.75 -47.43
N HIS A 348 4.06 -7.29 -46.22
CA HIS A 348 4.87 -6.85 -45.07
C HIS A 348 6.26 -7.46 -45.01
N LYS A 349 7.27 -6.57 -44.96
CA LYS A 349 8.62 -6.88 -44.47
C LYS A 349 8.59 -7.12 -42.95
N ILE A 350 9.72 -7.47 -42.34
CA ILE A 350 9.85 -7.67 -40.88
C ILE A 350 9.26 -6.54 -40.02
N GLN A 351 9.30 -5.30 -40.50
CA GLN A 351 8.71 -4.15 -39.83
C GLN A 351 7.20 -4.32 -39.61
N GLY A 352 6.47 -4.83 -40.60
CA GLY A 352 5.02 -5.06 -40.47
C GLY A 352 4.71 -6.11 -39.40
N TRP A 353 5.49 -7.18 -39.29
CA TRP A 353 5.30 -8.20 -38.24
C TRP A 353 5.55 -7.65 -36.83
N ILE A 354 6.54 -6.77 -36.67
CA ILE A 354 6.81 -6.07 -35.41
C ILE A 354 5.65 -5.12 -35.07
N THR A 355 5.17 -4.34 -36.04
CA THR A 355 4.03 -3.42 -35.86
C THR A 355 2.76 -4.19 -35.48
N ILE A 356 2.45 -5.31 -36.15
CA ILE A 356 1.32 -6.18 -35.80
C ILE A 356 1.42 -6.66 -34.34
N SER A 357 2.61 -7.09 -33.92
CA SER A 357 2.83 -7.59 -32.56
C SER A 357 2.63 -6.48 -31.52
N HIS A 358 3.17 -5.28 -31.77
CA HIS A 358 2.98 -4.11 -30.91
C HIS A 358 1.51 -3.67 -30.84
N SER A 359 0.82 -3.58 -31.98
CA SER A 359 -0.61 -3.27 -32.04
C SER A 359 -1.46 -4.32 -31.31
N ALA A 360 -1.12 -5.61 -31.43
CA ALA A 360 -1.79 -6.68 -30.70
C ALA A 360 -1.61 -6.54 -29.18
N THR A 361 -0.39 -6.24 -28.70
CA THR A 361 -0.15 -6.02 -27.26
C THR A 361 -0.96 -4.85 -26.72
N MET A 362 -1.01 -3.72 -27.45
CA MET A 362 -1.83 -2.56 -27.07
C MET A 362 -3.32 -2.89 -27.03
N PHE A 363 -3.82 -3.60 -28.06
CA PHE A 363 -5.22 -4.01 -28.12
C PHE A 363 -5.62 -4.84 -26.89
N PHE A 364 -4.88 -5.92 -26.61
CA PHE A 364 -5.17 -6.77 -25.46
C PHE A 364 -5.01 -6.03 -24.14
N MET A 365 -3.98 -5.19 -23.99
CA MET A 365 -3.80 -4.34 -22.81
C MET A 365 -5.03 -3.46 -22.56
N TYR A 366 -5.54 -2.76 -23.57
CA TYR A 366 -6.74 -1.92 -23.45
C TYR A 366 -7.98 -2.75 -23.09
N CYS A 367 -8.17 -3.92 -23.69
CA CYS A 367 -9.31 -4.79 -23.38
C CYS A 367 -9.29 -5.28 -21.92
N PHE A 368 -8.14 -5.75 -21.42
CA PHE A 368 -8.04 -6.21 -20.03
C PHE A 368 -8.08 -5.05 -19.04
N LEU A 369 -7.51 -3.89 -19.37
CA LEU A 369 -7.60 -2.69 -18.54
C LEU A 369 -9.05 -2.18 -18.42
N ALA A 370 -9.79 -2.11 -19.52
CA ALA A 370 -11.22 -1.79 -19.48
C ALA A 370 -12.01 -2.82 -18.68
N SER A 371 -11.68 -4.11 -18.83
CA SER A 371 -12.32 -5.18 -18.06
C SER A 371 -12.09 -5.00 -16.56
N ASN A 372 -10.88 -4.62 -16.14
CA ASN A 372 -10.58 -4.34 -14.72
C ASN A 372 -11.44 -3.21 -14.16
N HIS A 373 -11.54 -2.07 -14.85
CA HIS A 373 -12.41 -0.97 -14.43
C HIS A 373 -13.89 -1.37 -14.36
N LEU A 374 -14.37 -2.22 -15.28
CA LEU A 374 -15.75 -2.71 -15.25
C LEU A 374 -16.01 -3.77 -14.17
N LEU A 375 -15.02 -4.61 -13.86
CA LEU A 375 -15.12 -5.62 -12.80
C LEU A 375 -15.14 -4.95 -11.41
N GLU A 376 -14.46 -3.82 -11.25
CA GLU A 376 -14.45 -3.01 -10.02
C GLU A 376 -15.79 -2.31 -9.75
N LEU A 377 -16.64 -2.10 -10.78
CA LEU A 377 -17.98 -1.51 -10.64
C LEU A 377 -19.03 -2.43 -10.01
N LYS A 378 -18.78 -3.75 -9.95
CA LYS A 378 -19.76 -4.67 -9.35
C LYS A 378 -19.85 -4.34 -7.86
N PRO A 379 -21.02 -3.88 -7.36
CA PRO A 379 -21.14 -3.50 -5.96
C PRO A 379 -20.83 -4.74 -5.11
N ARG A 380 -19.92 -4.56 -4.15
CA ARG A 380 -19.57 -5.53 -3.10
C ARG A 380 -20.78 -5.72 -2.18
N MET A 381 -21.86 -6.28 -2.71
CA MET A 381 -23.11 -6.48 -1.99
C MET A 381 -23.06 -7.79 -1.22
N GLY A 382 -22.68 -7.68 0.05
CA GLY A 382 -22.82 -8.75 1.03
C GLY A 382 -21.50 -9.44 1.34
N GLY A 383 -21.24 -9.64 2.63
CA GLY A 383 -20.04 -10.34 3.11
C GLY A 383 -19.84 -11.69 2.43
N HIS A 384 -18.58 -11.98 2.12
CA HIS A 384 -18.08 -13.12 1.36
C HIS A 384 -18.32 -13.11 -0.16
N ASP A 385 -17.74 -12.12 -0.84
CA ASP A 385 -17.37 -12.32 -2.24
C ASP A 385 -15.86 -12.53 -2.32
N GLU A 386 -15.45 -13.79 -2.51
CA GLU A 386 -14.14 -14.11 -3.07
C GLU A 386 -13.92 -13.24 -4.31
N ILE A 387 -12.79 -12.53 -4.38
CA ILE A 387 -12.46 -11.73 -5.56
C ILE A 387 -12.52 -12.66 -6.76
N PRO A 388 -13.32 -12.35 -7.80
CA PRO A 388 -13.52 -13.27 -8.90
C PRO A 388 -12.16 -13.67 -9.46
N SER A 389 -11.92 -14.97 -9.66
CA SER A 389 -10.69 -15.44 -10.32
C SER A 389 -10.43 -14.71 -11.65
N LEU A 390 -11.49 -14.27 -12.32
CA LEU A 390 -11.45 -13.41 -13.50
C LEU A 390 -10.77 -12.05 -13.28
N CYS A 391 -10.95 -11.42 -12.12
CA CYS A 391 -10.33 -10.14 -11.75
C CYS A 391 -8.80 -10.32 -11.60
N VAL A 392 -8.36 -11.34 -10.87
CA VAL A 392 -6.92 -11.68 -10.72
C VAL A 392 -6.30 -12.00 -12.09
N VAL A 393 -6.94 -12.88 -12.87
CA VAL A 393 -6.45 -13.26 -14.21
C VAL A 393 -6.38 -12.03 -15.13
N SER A 394 -7.40 -11.19 -15.13
CA SER A 394 -7.43 -9.96 -15.93
C SER A 394 -6.33 -8.98 -15.50
N GLY A 395 -6.09 -8.82 -14.19
CA GLY A 395 -4.99 -8.03 -13.65
C GLY A 395 -3.61 -8.49 -14.10
N VAL A 396 -3.35 -9.79 -14.01
CA VAL A 396 -2.10 -10.42 -14.46
C VAL A 396 -1.90 -10.24 -15.96
N LEU A 397 -2.96 -10.43 -16.76
CA LEU A 397 -2.91 -10.24 -18.21
C LEU A 397 -2.66 -8.77 -18.57
N THR A 398 -3.32 -7.82 -17.91
CA THR A 398 -3.04 -6.39 -18.06
C THR A 398 -1.56 -6.11 -17.81
N HIS A 399 -1.00 -6.60 -16.70
CA HIS A 399 0.42 -6.41 -16.36
C HIS A 399 1.37 -7.00 -17.42
N PHE A 400 1.08 -8.21 -17.91
CA PHE A 400 1.87 -8.84 -18.98
C PHE A 400 1.84 -8.05 -20.29
N PHE A 401 0.65 -7.72 -20.80
CA PHE A 401 0.52 -7.00 -22.07
C PHE A 401 1.08 -5.59 -22.00
N PHE A 402 0.99 -4.95 -20.83
CA PHE A 402 1.60 -3.67 -20.56
C PHE A 402 3.12 -3.70 -20.70
N LEU A 403 3.81 -4.61 -20.01
CA LEU A 403 5.26 -4.75 -20.15
C LEU A 403 5.65 -5.15 -21.58
N SER A 404 4.89 -6.06 -22.18
CA SER A 404 5.12 -6.51 -23.56
C SER A 404 5.01 -5.37 -24.57
N ASN A 405 4.05 -4.45 -24.39
CA ASN A 405 3.91 -3.27 -25.22
C ASN A 405 5.21 -2.45 -25.29
N PHE A 406 5.84 -2.16 -24.15
CA PHE A 406 7.11 -1.43 -24.11
C PHE A 406 8.29 -2.24 -24.65
N CYS A 407 8.34 -3.55 -24.40
CA CYS A 407 9.36 -4.41 -25.01
C CYS A 407 9.25 -4.39 -26.54
N TRP A 408 8.04 -4.42 -27.10
CA TRP A 408 7.82 -4.30 -28.54
C TRP A 408 8.15 -2.91 -29.07
N LEU A 409 7.88 -1.85 -28.32
CA LEU A 409 8.35 -0.50 -28.66
C LEU A 409 9.88 -0.44 -28.74
N THR A 410 10.57 -1.09 -27.81
CA THR A 410 12.04 -1.23 -27.84
C THR A 410 12.51 -2.01 -29.07
N VAL A 411 11.81 -3.09 -29.45
CA VAL A 411 12.10 -3.84 -30.68
C VAL A 411 11.94 -2.93 -31.91
N ILE A 412 10.92 -2.08 -31.97
CA ILE A 412 10.72 -1.12 -33.08
C ILE A 412 11.92 -0.16 -33.16
N CYS A 413 12.31 0.48 -32.06
CA CYS A 413 13.44 1.39 -32.02
C CYS A 413 14.76 0.69 -32.39
N PHE A 414 14.97 -0.53 -31.89
CA PHE A 414 16.16 -1.32 -32.19
C PHE A 414 16.20 -1.77 -33.66
N ASN A 415 15.07 -2.20 -34.22
CA ASN A 415 14.98 -2.61 -35.61
C ASN A 415 15.33 -1.45 -36.55
N LEU A 416 14.86 -0.24 -36.24
CA LEU A 416 15.20 0.96 -36.99
C LEU A 416 16.69 1.27 -36.89
N PHE A 417 17.24 1.34 -35.67
CA PHE A 417 18.65 1.57 -35.42
C PHE A 417 19.54 0.57 -36.19
N TRP A 418 19.19 -0.71 -36.14
CA TRP A 418 19.94 -1.77 -36.82
C TRP A 418 19.84 -1.66 -38.34
N SER A 419 18.65 -1.32 -38.87
CA SER A 419 18.44 -1.19 -40.32
C SER A 419 19.36 -0.14 -40.95
N PHE A 420 19.64 0.96 -40.26
CA PHE A 420 20.63 1.96 -40.72
C PHE A 420 22.07 1.49 -40.65
N ARG A 421 22.39 0.53 -39.78
CA ARG A 421 23.74 -0.06 -39.70
C ARG A 421 24.00 -1.04 -40.84
N ASP A 422 22.95 -1.70 -41.34
CA ASP A 422 23.02 -2.75 -42.35
C ASP A 422 22.86 -2.25 -43.80
N ILE A 423 22.73 -0.94 -44.05
CA ILE A 423 22.64 -0.36 -45.41
C ILE A 423 23.86 -0.74 -46.30
N ASN A 424 24.96 -1.21 -45.70
CA ASN A 424 26.16 -1.69 -46.39
C ASN A 424 26.22 -3.21 -46.65
N SER A 425 25.22 -4.01 -46.28
CA SER A 425 25.29 -5.49 -46.32
C SER A 425 24.21 -6.08 -47.23
N THR A 426 24.58 -6.40 -48.47
CA THR A 426 23.77 -7.14 -49.42
C THR A 426 23.82 -8.64 -49.12
N ASN A 427 22.81 -9.19 -48.42
CA ASN A 427 22.22 -10.53 -48.65
C ASN A 427 21.48 -11.10 -47.43
N HIS A 428 20.49 -11.95 -47.75
CA HIS A 428 19.91 -13.06 -46.97
C HIS A 428 18.47 -12.90 -46.44
N THR A 429 17.51 -13.23 -47.32
CA THR A 429 16.11 -13.59 -47.01
C THR A 429 15.99 -14.71 -45.97
N SER A 430 16.97 -15.63 -45.85
CA SER A 430 17.00 -16.69 -44.84
C SER A 430 17.27 -16.21 -43.40
N LYS A 431 17.71 -14.96 -43.20
CA LYS A 431 17.95 -14.37 -41.87
C LYS A 431 16.73 -13.64 -41.29
N LEU A 432 15.67 -13.43 -42.07
CA LEU A 432 14.52 -12.61 -41.67
C LEU A 432 13.68 -13.28 -40.57
N LEU A 433 13.33 -14.56 -40.75
CA LEU A 433 12.53 -15.31 -39.78
C LEU A 433 13.29 -15.49 -38.46
N VAL A 434 14.59 -15.81 -38.52
CA VAL A 434 15.44 -15.94 -37.33
C VAL A 434 15.50 -14.62 -36.56
N ARG A 435 15.64 -13.50 -37.26
CA ARG A 435 15.64 -12.16 -36.65
C ARG A 435 14.30 -11.86 -35.97
N PHE A 436 13.18 -12.19 -36.60
CA PHE A 436 11.86 -12.05 -35.97
C PHE A 436 11.69 -12.95 -34.75
N ILE A 437 12.15 -14.21 -34.80
CA ILE A 437 12.09 -15.12 -33.64
C ILE A 437 12.85 -14.53 -32.45
N VAL A 438 14.04 -13.94 -32.67
CA VAL A 438 14.79 -13.26 -31.60
C VAL A 438 14.01 -12.06 -31.04
N TYR A 439 13.38 -11.27 -31.92
CA TYR A 439 12.53 -10.15 -31.50
C TYR A 439 11.30 -10.60 -30.71
N ALA A 440 10.63 -11.67 -31.14
CA ALA A 440 9.49 -12.25 -30.45
C ALA A 440 9.88 -12.85 -29.09
N ALA A 441 11.05 -13.51 -29.01
CA ALA A 441 11.58 -14.03 -27.76
C ALA A 441 11.84 -12.90 -26.74
N PHE A 442 12.31 -11.74 -27.20
CA PHE A 442 12.45 -10.56 -26.33
C PHE A 442 11.09 -9.93 -25.98
N GLY A 443 10.27 -9.63 -26.99
CA GLY A 443 9.00 -8.91 -26.86
C GLY A 443 7.96 -9.63 -26.01
N TRP A 444 7.91 -10.96 -26.07
CA TRP A 444 6.98 -11.77 -25.27
C TRP A 444 7.66 -12.45 -24.08
N GLY A 445 8.89 -12.94 -24.25
CA GLY A 445 9.57 -13.76 -23.24
C GLY A 445 10.02 -12.98 -22.02
N VAL A 446 10.55 -11.77 -22.18
CA VAL A 446 10.99 -10.94 -21.03
C VAL A 446 9.80 -10.55 -20.14
N PRO A 447 8.68 -10.03 -20.66
CA PRO A 447 7.47 -9.81 -19.87
C PRO A 447 6.93 -11.09 -19.21
N LEU A 448 6.91 -12.21 -19.94
CA LEU A 448 6.42 -13.48 -19.40
C LEU A 448 7.24 -13.95 -18.20
N LEU A 449 8.57 -13.88 -18.31
CA LEU A 449 9.48 -14.22 -17.22
C LEU A 449 9.28 -13.29 -16.02
N PHE A 450 9.19 -11.98 -16.26
CA PHE A 450 9.03 -10.99 -15.20
C PHE A 450 7.71 -11.17 -14.45
N VAL A 451 6.58 -11.27 -15.17
CA VAL A 451 5.26 -11.49 -14.57
C VAL A 451 5.18 -12.88 -13.90
N GLY A 452 5.83 -13.90 -14.46
CA GLY A 452 5.92 -15.22 -13.83
C GLY A 452 6.62 -15.16 -12.46
N ILE A 453 7.70 -14.38 -12.34
CA ILE A 453 8.37 -14.12 -11.05
C ILE A 453 7.43 -13.34 -10.12
N SER A 454 6.72 -12.33 -10.62
CA SER A 454 5.75 -11.57 -9.82
C SER A 454 4.66 -12.46 -9.23
N ILE A 455 4.07 -13.35 -10.04
CA ILE A 455 3.05 -14.32 -9.59
C ILE A 455 3.63 -15.28 -8.55
N MET A 456 4.85 -15.78 -8.78
CA MET A 456 5.52 -16.66 -7.83
C MET A 456 5.75 -15.96 -6.48
N LEU A 457 6.23 -14.72 -6.48
CA LEU A 457 6.43 -13.93 -5.27
C LEU A 457 5.11 -13.65 -4.55
N ASP A 458 4.06 -13.32 -5.30
CA ASP A 458 2.72 -13.12 -4.75
C ASP A 458 2.23 -14.38 -4.03
N HIS A 459 2.29 -15.55 -4.67
CA HIS A 459 1.88 -16.81 -4.03
C HIS A 459 2.71 -17.18 -2.81
N LEU A 460 4.02 -16.88 -2.81
CA LEU A 460 4.90 -17.25 -1.70
C LEU A 460 4.75 -16.34 -0.48
N TYR A 461 4.50 -15.04 -0.68
CA TYR A 461 4.61 -14.05 0.39
C TYR A 461 3.33 -13.25 0.67
N SER A 462 2.30 -13.31 -0.17
CA SER A 462 1.04 -12.54 0.00
C SER A 462 0.22 -12.99 1.22
N HIS A 463 0.38 -14.24 1.66
CA HIS A 463 -0.34 -14.77 2.84
C HIS A 463 0.16 -14.22 4.19
N GLU A 464 1.29 -13.52 4.19
CA GLU A 464 1.93 -12.98 5.38
C GLU A 464 1.95 -11.45 5.27
N PRO A 465 1.00 -10.74 5.91
CA PRO A 465 0.78 -9.30 5.70
C PRO A 465 1.99 -8.44 6.11
N CYS A 466 2.88 -9.00 6.93
CA CYS A 466 4.05 -8.32 7.47
C CYS A 466 5.38 -8.66 6.80
N ASN A 467 5.35 -9.24 5.60
CA ASN A 467 6.57 -9.55 4.89
C ASN A 467 7.33 -8.30 4.43
N MET A 468 8.67 -8.42 4.47
CA MET A 468 9.59 -7.38 3.99
C MET A 468 9.64 -7.32 2.46
N VAL A 469 9.19 -8.38 1.78
CA VAL A 469 9.15 -8.47 0.33
C VAL A 469 7.91 -7.75 -0.17
N ILE A 470 8.11 -6.74 -1.04
CA ILE A 470 7.02 -6.08 -1.75
C ILE A 470 6.49 -7.05 -2.80
N VAL A 471 5.19 -7.38 -2.71
CA VAL A 471 4.52 -8.27 -3.65
C VAL A 471 3.41 -7.52 -4.41
N PRO A 472 3.00 -8.01 -5.59
CA PRO A 472 1.99 -7.33 -6.40
C PRO A 472 0.62 -7.26 -5.73
N GLU A 473 0.28 -8.22 -4.86
CA GLU A 473 -1.01 -8.36 -4.19
C GLU A 473 -2.18 -8.40 -5.21
N TYR A 474 -2.09 -9.29 -6.21
CA TYR A 474 -3.09 -9.34 -7.29
C TYR A 474 -4.47 -9.68 -6.74
N GLY A 475 -5.46 -8.83 -7.04
CA GLY A 475 -6.81 -9.04 -6.57
C GLY A 475 -6.89 -9.02 -5.04
N HIS A 476 -6.18 -8.10 -4.37
CA HIS A 476 -6.34 -7.86 -2.94
C HIS A 476 -7.20 -6.61 -2.67
N SER A 477 -6.86 -5.47 -3.27
CA SER A 477 -7.62 -4.21 -3.18
C SER A 477 -8.28 -3.83 -4.51
N THR A 478 -7.55 -4.03 -5.61
CA THR A 478 -7.96 -3.81 -7.01
C THR A 478 -7.66 -5.07 -7.83
N CYS A 479 -8.17 -5.14 -9.07
CA CYS A 479 -7.80 -6.26 -9.95
C CYS A 479 -6.33 -6.19 -10.38
N THR A 480 -5.76 -4.99 -10.42
CA THR A 480 -4.40 -4.72 -10.88
C THR A 480 -3.36 -4.88 -9.77
N VAL A 481 -2.10 -4.58 -10.10
CA VAL A 481 -1.01 -4.53 -9.12
C VAL A 481 -1.32 -3.44 -8.10
N SER A 482 -1.16 -3.76 -6.81
CA SER A 482 -1.36 -2.83 -5.68
C SER A 482 -0.52 -1.56 -5.84
N ILE A 483 -1.06 -0.43 -5.41
CA ILE A 483 -0.49 0.92 -5.65
C ILE A 483 0.98 1.00 -5.20
N GLY A 484 1.28 0.43 -4.02
CA GLY A 484 2.65 0.41 -3.49
C GLY A 484 3.61 -0.54 -4.19
N ALA A 485 3.09 -1.49 -4.97
CA ALA A 485 3.87 -2.42 -5.79
C ALA A 485 4.05 -1.93 -7.24
N LEU A 486 3.29 -0.93 -7.70
CA LEU A 486 3.39 -0.38 -9.07
C LEU A 486 4.80 0.12 -9.41
N GLY A 487 5.53 0.69 -8.46
CA GLY A 487 6.90 1.16 -8.66
C GLY A 487 7.84 0.05 -9.16
N PRO A 488 8.16 -0.96 -8.34
CA PRO A 488 9.10 -2.02 -8.70
C PRO A 488 8.61 -2.93 -9.83
N TYR A 489 7.29 -3.17 -9.93
CA TYR A 489 6.75 -4.15 -10.89
C TYR A 489 6.32 -3.52 -12.23
N MET A 490 5.96 -2.24 -12.26
CA MET A 490 5.44 -1.60 -13.47
C MET A 490 6.29 -0.40 -13.91
N TYR A 491 6.39 0.65 -13.08
CA TYR A 491 6.98 1.93 -13.51
C TYR A 491 8.50 1.88 -13.68
N TYR A 492 9.26 1.23 -12.77
CA TYR A 492 10.72 1.16 -12.91
C TYR A 492 11.18 0.35 -14.13
N PRO A 493 10.62 -0.85 -14.43
CA PRO A 493 10.91 -1.56 -15.67
C PRO A 493 10.58 -0.73 -16.92
N VAL A 494 9.42 -0.06 -16.93
CA VAL A 494 9.00 0.78 -18.06
C VAL A 494 9.89 2.00 -18.24
N ALA A 495 10.23 2.70 -17.16
CA ALA A 495 11.14 3.85 -17.22
C ALA A 495 12.52 3.44 -17.77
N PHE A 496 13.01 2.26 -17.40
CA PHE A 496 14.24 1.70 -17.96
C PHE A 496 14.11 1.46 -19.48
N LEU A 497 13.04 0.80 -19.94
CA LEU A 497 12.81 0.55 -21.36
C LEU A 497 12.65 1.86 -22.17
N LEU A 498 11.91 2.84 -21.65
CA LEU A 498 11.75 4.15 -22.27
C LEU A 498 13.09 4.90 -22.38
N THR A 499 13.95 4.79 -21.37
CA THR A 499 15.30 5.37 -21.41
C THR A 499 16.15 4.72 -22.51
N VAL A 500 16.11 3.39 -22.63
CA VAL A 500 16.79 2.67 -23.73
C VAL A 500 16.24 3.12 -25.09
N ASN A 501 14.92 3.26 -25.21
CA ASN A 501 14.27 3.71 -26.44
C ASN A 501 14.70 5.13 -26.81
N ALA A 502 14.76 6.04 -25.84
CA ALA A 502 15.22 7.41 -26.06
C ALA A 502 16.67 7.46 -26.56
N ILE A 503 17.57 6.64 -25.98
CA ILE A 503 18.96 6.56 -26.43
C ILE A 503 19.04 6.02 -27.87
N LEU A 504 18.34 4.92 -28.17
CA LEU A 504 18.30 4.33 -29.51
C LEU A 504 17.73 5.32 -30.54
N PHE A 505 16.67 6.03 -30.16
CA PHE A 505 16.05 7.05 -30.99
C PHE A 505 17.03 8.19 -31.29
N CYS A 506 17.66 8.79 -30.27
CA CYS A 506 18.63 9.87 -30.45
C CYS A 506 19.80 9.47 -31.37
N ILE A 507 20.37 8.27 -31.20
CA ILE A 507 21.45 7.78 -32.05
C ILE A 507 20.96 7.59 -33.50
N THR A 508 19.76 7.06 -33.67
CA THR A 508 19.17 6.82 -35.00
C THR A 508 18.87 8.12 -35.72
N SER A 509 18.25 9.09 -35.02
CA SER A 509 17.97 10.44 -35.52
C SER A 509 19.25 11.16 -35.94
N TYR A 510 20.30 11.10 -35.12
CA TYR A 510 21.59 11.70 -35.47
C TYR A 510 22.15 11.11 -36.77
N LYS A 511 22.18 9.78 -36.88
CA LYS A 511 22.67 9.10 -38.07
C LYS A 511 21.85 9.47 -39.30
N LEU A 512 20.52 9.46 -39.20
CA LEU A 512 19.65 9.80 -40.33
C LEU A 512 19.88 11.23 -40.81
N CYS A 513 19.95 12.20 -39.90
CA CYS A 513 20.28 13.58 -40.23
C CYS A 513 21.65 13.72 -40.92
N THR A 514 22.64 12.92 -40.52
CA THR A 514 23.96 12.89 -41.18
C THR A 514 23.89 12.25 -42.57
N TYR A 515 23.16 11.14 -42.74
CA TYR A 515 23.02 10.46 -44.02
C TYR A 515 22.25 11.30 -45.05
N GLN A 516 21.19 11.99 -44.64
CA GLN A 516 20.42 12.91 -45.49
C GLN A 516 21.28 14.08 -46.00
N LYS A 517 22.22 14.59 -45.20
CA LYS A 517 23.15 15.65 -45.63
C LYS A 517 24.19 15.19 -46.66
N ILE A 518 24.50 13.89 -46.71
CA ILE A 518 25.56 13.33 -47.56
C ILE A 518 25.01 12.84 -48.91
N THR A 519 23.73 12.43 -48.97
CA THR A 519 23.20 11.64 -50.08
C THR A 519 22.03 12.35 -50.78
N THR A 520 22.31 13.42 -51.52
CA THR A 520 21.33 14.11 -52.38
C THR A 520 21.09 13.40 -53.73
N THR A 521 21.43 12.12 -53.89
CA THR A 521 21.49 11.47 -55.24
C THR A 521 21.10 9.98 -55.31
N MET A 522 20.38 9.40 -54.32
CA MET A 522 19.95 7.98 -54.34
C MET A 522 18.47 7.84 -53.89
N GLU A 523 17.53 8.11 -54.80
CA GLU A 523 16.15 8.54 -54.48
C GLU A 523 15.11 7.46 -54.09
N GLN A 524 15.41 6.15 -54.08
CA GLN A 524 14.34 5.14 -53.87
C GLN A 524 14.36 4.40 -52.52
N ASN A 525 15.53 4.04 -51.97
CA ASN A 525 15.61 3.38 -50.66
C ASN A 525 15.55 4.36 -49.47
N LEU A 526 15.94 5.63 -49.70
CA LEU A 526 15.94 6.67 -48.67
C LEU A 526 14.52 7.10 -48.28
N ASN A 527 13.61 7.26 -49.25
CA ASN A 527 12.24 7.70 -49.00
C ASN A 527 11.49 6.75 -48.05
N SER A 528 11.55 5.43 -48.28
CA SER A 528 10.90 4.46 -47.38
C SER A 528 11.51 4.42 -45.97
N THR A 529 12.81 4.70 -45.82
CA THR A 529 13.44 4.78 -44.50
C THR A 529 13.10 6.07 -43.76
N GLU A 530 12.93 7.18 -44.49
CA GLU A 530 12.53 8.47 -43.94
C GLU A 530 11.08 8.43 -43.46
N GLU A 531 10.16 7.88 -44.25
CA GLU A 531 8.77 7.70 -43.87
C GLU A 531 8.63 6.78 -42.64
N LEU A 532 9.43 5.72 -42.57
CA LEU A 532 9.51 4.85 -41.39
C LEU A 532 10.07 5.58 -40.17
N PHE A 533 11.07 6.42 -40.34
CA PHE A 533 11.62 7.23 -39.26
C PHE A 533 10.61 8.29 -38.77
N GLN A 534 9.89 8.95 -39.67
CA GLN A 534 8.82 9.89 -39.32
C GLN A 534 7.69 9.19 -38.56
N LEU A 535 7.29 7.99 -38.99
CA LEU A 535 6.32 7.14 -38.30
C LEU A 535 6.78 6.83 -36.86
N ILE A 536 8.02 6.36 -36.69
CA ILE A 536 8.57 5.98 -35.39
C ILE A 536 8.79 7.22 -34.50
N THR A 537 9.15 8.36 -35.07
CA THR A 537 9.26 9.64 -34.35
C THR A 537 7.92 10.04 -33.76
N LYS A 538 6.84 10.02 -34.56
CA LYS A 538 5.48 10.30 -34.09
C LYS A 538 5.08 9.34 -32.97
N LEU A 539 5.35 8.04 -33.14
CA LEU A 539 5.07 7.03 -32.14
C LEU A 539 5.87 7.25 -30.83
N PHE A 540 7.15 7.62 -30.92
CA PHE A 540 8.00 7.87 -29.76
C PHE A 540 7.49 9.05 -28.92
N PHE A 541 7.06 10.15 -29.55
CA PHE A 541 6.49 11.27 -28.79
C PHE A 541 5.14 10.91 -28.17
N VAL A 542 4.27 10.23 -28.91
CA VAL A 542 2.97 9.78 -28.41
C VAL A 542 3.11 8.81 -27.24
N MET A 543 4.07 7.88 -27.29
CA MET A 543 4.33 6.88 -26.23
C MET A 543 5.34 7.34 -25.16
N GLY A 544 6.10 8.41 -25.39
CA GLY A 544 7.12 8.88 -24.45
C GLY A 544 6.62 10.02 -23.58
N PHE A 545 5.90 10.97 -24.18
CA PHE A 545 5.48 12.19 -23.50
C PHE A 545 4.33 11.95 -22.53
N THR A 546 3.31 11.17 -22.92
CA THR A 546 2.16 10.88 -22.04
C THR A 546 2.59 10.12 -20.79
N TRP A 547 3.56 9.23 -20.94
CA TRP A 547 4.10 8.39 -19.87
C TRP A 547 4.89 9.14 -18.81
N ILE A 548 5.44 10.31 -19.14
CA ILE A 548 6.06 11.18 -18.12
C ILE A 548 5.00 11.63 -17.12
N PHE A 549 3.79 11.97 -17.58
CA PHE A 549 2.72 12.38 -16.67
C PHE A 549 2.21 11.23 -15.81
N GLU A 550 2.08 10.02 -16.37
CA GLU A 550 1.74 8.80 -15.62
C GLU A 550 2.75 8.51 -14.50
N PHE A 551 4.04 8.74 -14.75
CA PHE A 551 5.06 8.58 -13.71
C PHE A 551 4.93 9.65 -12.62
N ILE A 552 4.63 10.90 -12.99
CA ILE A 552 4.47 12.01 -12.04
C ILE A 552 3.20 11.82 -11.21
N SER A 553 2.09 11.35 -11.81
CA SER A 553 0.83 11.10 -11.10
C SER A 553 1.02 10.07 -9.99
N TRP A 554 1.68 8.95 -10.33
CA TRP A 554 2.04 7.92 -9.37
C TRP A 554 3.00 8.44 -8.29
N TRP A 555 4.06 9.16 -8.67
CA TRP A 555 5.06 9.66 -7.73
C TRP A 555 4.49 10.67 -6.72
N HIS A 556 3.58 11.54 -7.16
CA HIS A 556 2.93 12.51 -6.29
C HIS A 556 1.85 11.87 -5.40
N LYS A 557 1.61 10.56 -5.52
CA LYS A 557 0.46 9.88 -4.89
C LYS A 557 -0.82 10.67 -5.15
N ALA A 558 -0.99 11.09 -6.41
CA ALA A 558 -2.10 11.91 -6.83
C ALA A 558 -3.42 11.29 -6.34
N SER A 559 -4.20 12.04 -5.57
CA SER A 559 -5.56 11.61 -5.26
C SER A 559 -6.36 11.63 -6.56
N GLU A 560 -7.10 10.56 -6.82
CA GLU A 560 -8.04 10.43 -7.95
C GLU A 560 -9.00 11.62 -8.08
N ARG A 561 -9.19 12.41 -7.00
CA ARG A 561 -10.08 13.57 -6.94
C ARG A 561 -9.54 14.84 -7.59
N THR A 562 -8.34 14.82 -8.17
CA THR A 562 -7.76 16.02 -8.80
C THR A 562 -8.06 16.07 -10.30
N TRP A 563 -8.97 16.98 -10.71
CA TRP A 563 -9.51 17.11 -12.07
C TRP A 563 -8.47 17.19 -13.20
N TYR A 564 -7.26 17.69 -12.92
CA TYR A 564 -6.22 17.83 -13.92
C TYR A 564 -5.55 16.49 -14.27
N TRP A 565 -5.45 15.54 -13.33
CA TRP A 565 -5.00 14.18 -13.65
C TRP A 565 -6.00 13.48 -14.56
N ALA A 566 -7.29 13.71 -14.34
CA ALA A 566 -8.31 13.12 -15.20
C ALA A 566 -8.19 13.58 -16.67
N ILE A 567 -7.74 14.80 -16.92
CA ILE A 567 -7.47 15.28 -18.28
C ILE A 567 -6.26 14.57 -18.89
N VAL A 568 -5.18 14.41 -18.11
CA VAL A 568 -3.97 13.71 -18.54
C VAL A 568 -4.28 12.26 -18.89
N ASP A 569 -5.02 11.55 -18.03
CA ASP A 569 -5.36 10.16 -18.23
C ASP A 569 -6.28 10.02 -19.47
N MET A 570 -7.21 10.95 -19.68
CA MET A 570 -8.03 10.98 -20.90
C MET A 570 -7.19 11.16 -22.17
N ILE A 571 -6.18 12.03 -22.15
CA ILE A 571 -5.22 12.19 -23.26
C ILE A 571 -4.47 10.87 -23.50
N ASN A 572 -4.10 10.17 -22.43
CA ASN A 572 -3.43 8.88 -22.51
C ASN A 572 -4.37 7.79 -23.09
N ILE A 573 -5.67 7.81 -22.76
CA ILE A 573 -6.65 6.90 -23.37
C ILE A 573 -6.78 7.15 -24.88
N LEU A 574 -6.80 8.41 -25.31
CA LEU A 574 -6.87 8.81 -26.72
C LEU A 574 -5.61 8.42 -27.53
N GLN A 575 -4.54 7.97 -26.89
CA GLN A 575 -3.34 7.43 -27.53
C GLN A 575 -3.67 6.33 -28.55
N ALA A 576 -4.66 5.48 -28.26
CA ALA A 576 -5.13 4.44 -29.18
C ALA A 576 -5.61 5.00 -30.54
N VAL A 577 -6.28 6.14 -30.52
CA VAL A 577 -6.76 6.83 -31.73
C VAL A 577 -5.57 7.42 -32.50
N ALA A 578 -4.63 8.06 -31.79
CA ALA A 578 -3.42 8.61 -32.39
C ALA A 578 -2.60 7.51 -33.10
N ILE A 579 -2.49 6.33 -32.50
CA ILE A 579 -1.79 5.18 -33.09
C ILE A 579 -2.48 4.69 -34.36
N PHE A 580 -3.80 4.62 -34.38
CA PHE A 580 -4.55 4.28 -35.60
C PHE A 580 -4.23 5.27 -36.73
N ILE A 581 -4.26 6.57 -36.45
CA ILE A 581 -3.92 7.60 -37.44
C ILE A 581 -2.47 7.45 -37.92
N ILE A 582 -1.53 7.23 -37.00
CA ILE A 582 -0.10 7.10 -37.31
C ILE A 582 0.16 5.86 -38.18
N TYR A 583 -0.38 4.69 -37.82
CA TYR A 583 -0.10 3.43 -38.51
C TYR A 583 -0.95 3.18 -39.75
N VAL A 584 -2.24 3.52 -39.72
CA VAL A 584 -3.18 3.19 -40.81
C VAL A 584 -3.31 4.33 -41.81
N CYS A 585 -3.46 5.57 -41.33
CA CYS A 585 -3.63 6.73 -42.20
C CYS A 585 -2.31 7.24 -42.82
N ASN A 586 -1.23 6.45 -42.73
CA ASN A 586 -0.01 6.71 -43.47
C ASN A 586 -0.27 6.53 -44.98
N SER A 587 0.18 7.49 -45.80
CA SER A 587 0.03 7.51 -47.26
C SER A 587 0.40 6.18 -47.93
N ASN A 588 1.43 5.51 -47.44
CA ASN A 588 1.85 4.21 -47.96
C ASN A 588 0.85 3.09 -47.68
N VAL A 589 0.39 3.00 -46.44
CA VAL A 589 -0.51 1.92 -46.00
C VAL A 589 -1.90 2.15 -46.58
N ALA A 590 -2.40 3.38 -46.53
CA ALA A 590 -3.65 3.77 -47.14
C ALA A 590 -3.64 3.57 -48.67
N GLY A 591 -2.52 3.88 -49.33
CA GLY A 591 -2.33 3.64 -50.76
C GLY A 591 -2.34 2.15 -51.12
N SER A 592 -1.59 1.34 -50.37
CA SER A 592 -1.52 -0.12 -50.58
C SER A 592 -2.89 -0.77 -50.38
N LEU A 593 -3.60 -0.40 -49.32
CA LEU A 593 -4.96 -0.88 -49.04
C LEU A 593 -5.97 -0.46 -50.13
N ARG A 594 -5.86 0.77 -50.66
CA ARG A 594 -6.71 1.26 -51.76
C ARG A 594 -6.49 0.50 -53.07
N ASN A 595 -5.26 0.02 -53.28
CA ASN A 595 -4.88 -0.73 -54.48
C ASN A 595 -5.31 -2.20 -54.37
N GLU A 596 -5.12 -2.82 -53.21
CA GLU A 596 -5.42 -4.24 -52.99
C GLU A 596 -6.92 -4.49 -52.75
N TYR A 597 -7.62 -3.55 -52.10
CA TYR A 597 -9.06 -3.64 -51.79
C TYR A 597 -9.84 -2.39 -52.24
N PRO A 598 -10.18 -2.26 -53.53
CA PRO A 598 -10.90 -1.11 -54.07
C PRO A 598 -12.28 -0.87 -53.44
N GLN A 599 -12.88 -1.91 -52.84
CA GLN A 599 -14.20 -1.86 -52.22
C GLN A 599 -14.22 -1.09 -50.88
N LEU A 600 -13.06 -0.90 -50.23
CA LEU A 600 -12.93 -0.16 -48.97
C LEU A 600 -12.69 1.36 -49.19
N ARG A 601 -12.60 1.82 -50.43
CA ARG A 601 -12.38 3.24 -50.80
C ARG A 601 -13.31 4.27 -50.11
N PRO A 602 -14.61 4.01 -49.87
CA PRO A 602 -15.48 5.00 -49.24
C PRO A 602 -15.10 5.37 -47.80
N LEU A 603 -14.57 4.40 -47.03
CA LEU A 603 -14.22 4.59 -45.61
C LEU A 603 -13.03 5.54 -45.41
N PHE A 604 -12.05 5.53 -46.32
CA PHE A 604 -10.81 6.30 -46.19
C PHE A 604 -10.94 7.76 -46.65
N ASN A 605 -11.82 8.03 -47.62
CA ASN A 605 -12.08 9.40 -48.06
C ASN A 605 -12.72 10.25 -46.95
N VAL A 606 -13.47 9.63 -46.01
CA VAL A 606 -14.03 10.34 -44.86
C VAL A 606 -12.93 10.75 -43.87
N ALA A 607 -12.01 9.84 -43.52
CA ALA A 607 -10.94 10.12 -42.56
C ALA A 607 -9.89 11.13 -43.07
N HIS A 608 -9.55 11.08 -44.36
CA HIS A 608 -8.60 12.02 -44.96
C HIS A 608 -9.19 13.44 -45.07
N ASN A 609 -10.45 13.56 -45.50
CA ASN A 609 -11.13 14.85 -45.61
C ASN A 609 -11.37 15.52 -44.24
N SER A 610 -11.54 14.73 -43.16
CA SER A 610 -11.65 15.27 -41.80
C SER A 610 -10.32 15.85 -41.28
N LEU A 611 -9.17 15.27 -41.65
CA LEU A 611 -7.85 15.76 -41.25
C LEU A 611 -7.40 16.99 -42.08
N GLU A 612 -7.80 17.08 -43.35
CA GLU A 612 -7.55 18.27 -44.19
C GLU A 612 -8.42 19.47 -43.78
N ALA A 613 -9.66 19.24 -43.34
CA ALA A 613 -10.54 20.31 -42.85
C ALA A 613 -9.96 20.99 -41.59
N ASP A 614 -9.48 20.21 -40.61
CA ASP A 614 -8.86 20.75 -39.39
C ASP A 614 -7.50 21.44 -39.66
N GLY A 615 -6.75 20.99 -40.68
CA GLY A 615 -5.50 21.61 -41.11
C GLY A 615 -5.69 22.97 -41.79
N LEU A 616 -6.69 23.08 -42.68
CA LEU A 616 -7.01 24.35 -43.36
C LEU A 616 -7.55 25.41 -42.39
N ASP A 617 -8.35 25.02 -41.38
CA ASP A 617 -8.91 25.97 -40.41
C ASP A 617 -7.83 26.53 -39.46
N ALA A 618 -6.80 25.74 -39.14
CA ALA A 618 -5.65 26.17 -38.34
C ALA A 618 -4.70 27.10 -39.12
N GLU A 619 -4.40 26.79 -40.39
CA GLU A 619 -3.55 27.64 -41.25
C GLU A 619 -4.24 28.98 -41.60
N THR A 620 -5.55 28.95 -41.87
CA THR A 620 -6.33 30.17 -42.17
C THR A 620 -6.45 31.06 -40.92
N SER A 621 -6.51 30.47 -39.73
CA SER A 621 -6.52 31.22 -38.46
C SER A 621 -5.15 31.83 -38.13
N ALA A 622 -4.05 31.11 -38.40
CA ALA A 622 -2.69 31.61 -38.21
C ALA A 622 -2.33 32.73 -39.20
N SER A 623 -2.69 32.61 -40.49
CA SER A 623 -2.43 33.65 -41.50
C SER A 623 -3.26 34.91 -41.27
N ASN A 624 -4.49 34.76 -40.76
CA ASN A 624 -5.34 35.89 -40.38
C ASN A 624 -4.83 36.58 -39.11
N PHE A 625 -4.21 35.85 -38.18
CA PHE A 625 -3.58 36.43 -36.99
C PHE A 625 -2.28 37.20 -37.35
N GLU A 626 -1.41 36.64 -38.20
CA GLU A 626 -0.19 37.31 -38.67
C GLU A 626 -0.48 38.59 -39.47
N SER A 627 -1.45 38.55 -40.39
CA SER A 627 -1.84 39.75 -41.16
C SER A 627 -2.47 40.84 -40.29
N THR A 628 -3.20 40.48 -39.23
CA THR A 628 -3.77 41.45 -38.28
C THR A 628 -2.69 42.06 -37.37
N VAL A 629 -1.65 41.30 -36.99
CA VAL A 629 -0.52 41.78 -36.20
C VAL A 629 0.40 42.69 -37.03
N GLU A 630 0.65 42.36 -38.29
CA GLU A 630 1.43 43.22 -39.21
C GLU A 630 0.72 44.54 -39.53
N ALA A 631 -0.61 44.53 -39.71
CA ALA A 631 -1.39 45.75 -39.92
C ALA A 631 -1.32 46.67 -38.69
N ARG A 632 -1.46 46.12 -37.47
CA ARG A 632 -1.39 46.89 -36.22
C ARG A 632 0.02 47.42 -35.92
N GLY A 633 1.06 46.69 -36.32
CA GLY A 633 2.46 47.11 -36.20
C GLY A 633 2.82 48.27 -37.14
N ARG A 634 2.24 48.29 -38.35
CA ARG A 634 2.46 49.34 -39.35
C ARG A 634 1.83 50.67 -38.95
N ASP A 635 0.61 50.64 -38.40
CA ASP A 635 -0.09 51.83 -37.87
C ASP A 635 0.62 52.43 -36.65
N SER A 636 1.24 51.58 -35.80
CA SER A 636 2.04 52.06 -34.66
C SER A 636 3.36 52.70 -35.08
N LEU A 637 3.96 52.31 -36.21
CA LEU A 637 5.20 52.89 -36.71
C LEU A 637 4.95 54.24 -37.42
N GLU A 638 3.85 54.35 -38.17
CA GLU A 638 3.44 55.62 -38.79
C GLU A 638 3.07 56.68 -37.75
N MET A 639 2.39 56.31 -36.66
CA MET A 639 2.08 57.25 -35.56
C MET A 639 3.32 57.71 -34.77
N LYS A 640 4.41 56.93 -34.72
CA LYS A 640 5.67 57.36 -34.10
C LYS A 640 6.48 58.29 -35.00
N ASN A 641 6.45 58.08 -36.31
CA ASN A 641 7.16 58.95 -37.27
C ASN A 641 6.47 60.31 -37.49
N LEU A 642 5.17 60.43 -37.21
CA LEU A 642 4.44 61.70 -37.24
C LEU A 642 4.61 62.57 -35.97
N LYS A 643 5.23 62.06 -34.91
CA LYS A 643 5.54 62.83 -33.68
C LYS A 643 7.00 63.31 -33.57
N SER A 644 7.85 63.00 -34.56
CA SER A 644 9.27 63.43 -34.57
C SER A 644 9.64 64.35 -35.75
N LYS A 645 8.65 65.00 -36.38
CA LYS A 645 8.87 66.05 -37.39
C LYS A 645 8.18 67.34 -37.00
#